data_AF-A0A4W5P166-F1
#
_entry.id   AF-A0A4W5P166-F1
#
_cell.length_a   1.000
_cell.length_b   1.000
_cell.length_c   1.000
_cell.angle_alpha   90.00
_cell.angle_beta   90.00
_cell.angle_gamma   90.00
#
_symmetry.space_group_name_H-M   'P 1'
#
loop_
_entity.id
_entity.type
_entity.pdbx_description
1 polymer ?
#
loop_
_entity_poly.entity_id
_entity_poly.type
_entity_poly.pdbx_seq_one_letter_code
_entity_poly.pdbx_strand_id
1 'polypeptide(L)'
;MSRLLSRWLLVLLVLLAPRHGNTHPQCLDYKPPFQPREPLVFCKEYAKFGCCDLEKDDKISQNFYKIMDYFDYSGYVTCAKYIRTILCQECSPYSAHLYDAEDANTPMRELPGLCGDYCSEFWHECRYTISLLTDNNATVGIEEDRNKFCNFLELKDREYCYPNVLSDDKLNANLGDVRADPEGCLQLCLQEVANGLRNPVAMVHADDGTHRFFVAEQLGYVWAYLSNGSRIDRPFLNLTKAVLTSPWAGDERGFLCMALHPRFTMVRKAYVYYSVSVKKEERIRISEFTLSADDMNQLDHSSERTILEVVEPASNHNGGQLLFGHDGYLYIFIGDGGRAGDPFGKFGNSQNKSTLLGKVLRLDVDNKDEVDPYSIPSDNPFLGEKGSLPEIYAYGVRNMWRCSIDRGDPITGQGRGRLFCGDVGQNKFEEVDLIVKGGNYGWRAKEGFSCYDNRLCRNTSLDDILPIFAYPHKLGKSVTGGYIYRGCQMPNLNGLYIFGDFMSGRLMSLKENQSTGKWEYKEICMGKGQTCRFPKLINSYYKYIISFSEDEAGELYFLATGAPSASARAGVIYKIVDPSSRFPKQIYLYRSTRNWVNKKDRGSKPGKQRRRKHRAGSVRLISAEQLSDRGRVEIYIRGEWGTVCDDLFSSKAAAVVCQQLGFPVALRVAKRAELGRGSGSILLDDVECEGTERTLLDCKRAKVGKHNCAHDEDVGVVCGYHHDEDK
;
A
#
# COMPACT_ATOMS: atom_id res chain seq x y z
N MET A 1 -22.11 -36.87 44.52
CA MET A 1 -22.36 -35.93 43.40
C MET A 1 -21.08 -35.20 43.01
N SER A 2 -20.07 -35.90 42.48
CA SER A 2 -18.76 -35.28 42.17
C SER A 2 -17.96 -36.04 41.10
N ARG A 3 -18.60 -36.57 40.04
CA ARG A 3 -17.90 -37.21 38.91
C ARG A 3 -18.60 -37.07 37.54
N LEU A 4 -19.46 -36.06 37.35
CA LEU A 4 -20.19 -35.86 36.08
C LEU A 4 -20.03 -34.46 35.44
N LEU A 5 -19.28 -33.54 36.07
CA LEU A 5 -19.08 -32.17 35.55
C LEU A 5 -17.73 -31.94 34.82
N SER A 6 -16.84 -32.94 34.75
CA SER A 6 -15.49 -32.77 34.17
C SER A 6 -15.35 -33.19 32.70
N ARG A 7 -16.42 -33.64 32.04
CA ARG A 7 -16.38 -34.08 30.63
C ARG A 7 -17.00 -33.11 29.63
N TRP A 8 -17.63 -32.02 30.08
CA TRP A 8 -18.24 -31.00 29.22
C TRP A 8 -17.40 -29.72 29.06
N LEU A 9 -16.24 -29.64 29.71
CA LEU A 9 -15.32 -28.50 29.63
C LEU A 9 -14.08 -28.74 28.74
N LEU A 10 -13.95 -29.94 28.15
CA LEU A 10 -12.83 -30.30 27.25
C LEU A 10 -13.24 -30.49 25.79
N VAL A 11 -14.51 -30.29 25.44
CA VAL A 11 -15.01 -30.41 24.05
C VAL A 11 -15.35 -29.03 23.43
N LEU A 12 -15.26 -27.94 24.20
CA LEU A 12 -15.53 -26.58 23.73
C LEU A 12 -14.26 -25.72 23.50
N LEU A 13 -13.07 -26.31 23.62
CA LEU A 13 -11.78 -25.62 23.47
C LEU A 13 -10.97 -26.03 22.22
N VAL A 14 -11.57 -26.77 21.27
CA VAL A 14 -10.89 -27.21 20.03
C VAL A 14 -11.51 -26.61 18.76
N LEU A 15 -12.52 -25.74 18.85
CA LEU A 15 -13.20 -25.15 17.67
C LEU A 15 -13.01 -23.63 17.50
N LEU A 16 -12.03 -23.03 18.17
CA LEU A 16 -11.64 -21.63 17.96
C LEU A 16 -10.12 -21.49 17.78
N ALA A 17 -9.50 -22.43 17.08
CA ALA A 17 -8.28 -22.10 16.38
C ALA A 17 -8.69 -21.25 15.16
N PRO A 18 -8.20 -20.02 14.97
CA PRO A 18 -8.34 -19.36 13.69
C PRO A 18 -7.75 -20.32 12.66
N ARG A 19 -8.58 -20.76 11.71
CA ARG A 19 -8.05 -21.34 10.47
C ARG A 19 -7.20 -20.22 9.87
N HIS A 20 -5.90 -20.29 10.12
CA HIS A 20 -4.93 -19.58 9.33
C HIS A 20 -5.21 -20.10 7.92
N GLY A 21 -5.83 -19.28 7.07
CA GLY A 21 -5.64 -19.49 5.65
C GLY A 21 -4.13 -19.45 5.48
N ASN A 22 -3.54 -20.59 5.10
CA ASN A 22 -2.12 -20.64 4.82
C ASN A 22 -1.90 -19.69 3.64
N THR A 23 -1.55 -18.44 3.93
CA THR A 23 -0.91 -17.57 2.97
C THR A 23 0.40 -18.26 2.65
N HIS A 24 0.53 -18.73 1.42
CA HIS A 24 1.76 -19.32 0.96
C HIS A 24 2.90 -18.31 1.18
N PRO A 25 4.08 -18.76 1.64
CA PRO A 25 5.20 -17.86 1.90
C PRO A 25 5.51 -17.08 0.63
N GLN A 26 5.47 -15.76 0.73
CA GLN A 26 6.05 -14.91 -0.30
C GLN A 26 7.50 -14.65 0.11
N CYS A 27 8.43 -14.56 -0.83
CA CYS A 27 9.76 -14.00 -0.55
C CYS A 27 9.72 -12.69 0.25
N LEU A 28 8.64 -11.93 0.07
CA LEU A 28 8.36 -10.66 0.75
C LEU A 28 8.19 -10.80 2.27
N ASP A 29 8.00 -12.02 2.79
CA ASP A 29 8.01 -12.31 4.22
C ASP A 29 9.43 -12.37 4.80
N TYR A 30 10.46 -12.52 3.96
CA TYR A 30 11.87 -12.61 4.36
C TYR A 30 12.61 -11.31 4.06
N LYS A 31 13.19 -10.73 5.11
CA LYS A 31 13.89 -9.44 5.08
C LYS A 31 15.30 -9.62 4.48
N PRO A 32 15.84 -8.63 3.72
CA PRO A 32 17.23 -8.63 3.29
C PRO A 32 18.24 -8.58 4.46
N PRO A 33 19.46 -9.14 4.31
CA PRO A 33 20.05 -9.64 3.07
C PRO A 33 19.52 -11.02 2.67
N PHE A 34 19.42 -11.23 1.35
CA PHE A 34 19.07 -12.49 0.69
C PHE A 34 20.16 -13.57 0.85
N GLN A 35 20.84 -13.60 1.98
CA GLN A 35 21.74 -14.66 2.38
C GLN A 35 21.35 -15.05 3.82
N PRO A 36 20.98 -16.32 4.06
CA PRO A 36 20.65 -16.77 5.39
C PRO A 36 21.91 -16.65 6.27
N ARG A 37 21.71 -16.20 7.53
CA ARG A 37 22.79 -15.98 8.50
C ARG A 37 23.66 -17.23 8.71
N GLU A 38 23.03 -18.38 8.56
CA GLU A 38 23.68 -19.69 8.57
C GLU A 38 23.34 -20.41 7.25
N PRO A 39 24.25 -21.24 6.71
CA PRO A 39 23.99 -21.95 5.47
C PRO A 39 22.76 -22.85 5.58
N LEU A 40 21.86 -22.78 4.59
CA LEU A 40 20.75 -23.73 4.49
C LEU A 40 21.31 -25.16 4.44
N VAL A 41 20.64 -26.07 5.15
CA VAL A 41 21.05 -27.47 5.24
C VAL A 41 20.32 -28.28 4.18
N PHE A 42 19.08 -27.95 3.88
CA PHE A 42 18.21 -28.73 2.99
C PHE A 42 18.12 -28.12 1.58
N CYS A 43 17.66 -26.87 1.45
CA CYS A 43 17.49 -26.13 0.20
C CYS A 43 18.76 -25.35 -0.21
N LYS A 44 19.91 -26.04 -0.27
CA LYS A 44 21.25 -25.44 -0.44
C LYS A 44 21.39 -24.58 -1.70
N GLU A 45 20.68 -24.91 -2.77
CA GLU A 45 20.63 -24.16 -4.02
C GLU A 45 20.15 -22.70 -3.82
N TYR A 46 19.37 -22.43 -2.77
CA TYR A 46 18.86 -21.10 -2.43
C TYR A 46 19.70 -20.37 -1.37
N ALA A 47 20.81 -20.96 -0.92
CA ALA A 47 21.67 -20.36 0.10
C ALA A 47 22.27 -19.00 -0.32
N LYS A 48 22.29 -18.68 -1.62
CA LYS A 48 22.74 -17.38 -2.14
C LYS A 48 21.60 -16.38 -2.39
N PHE A 49 20.34 -16.79 -2.20
CA PHE A 49 19.14 -16.07 -2.64
C PHE A 49 18.10 -15.78 -1.53
N GLY A 50 18.33 -16.28 -0.31
CA GLY A 50 17.80 -15.82 1.00
C GLY A 50 16.35 -15.38 1.12
N CYS A 51 15.44 -16.08 0.45
CA CYS A 51 14.02 -16.10 0.82
C CYS A 51 13.65 -17.25 1.77
N CYS A 52 14.66 -17.90 2.38
CA CYS A 52 14.47 -18.87 3.45
C CYS A 52 15.53 -18.67 4.53
N ASP A 53 15.11 -18.80 5.79
CA ASP A 53 15.99 -18.98 6.93
C ASP A 53 16.04 -20.46 7.36
N LEU A 54 16.78 -20.76 8.41
CA LEU A 54 16.88 -22.14 8.93
C LEU A 54 15.55 -22.68 9.43
N GLU A 55 14.65 -21.85 9.97
CA GLU A 55 13.35 -22.31 10.44
C GLU A 55 12.49 -22.77 9.26
N LYS A 56 12.49 -22.00 8.17
CA LYS A 56 11.76 -22.36 6.96
C LYS A 56 12.39 -23.56 6.25
N ASP A 57 13.72 -23.60 6.16
CA ASP A 57 14.47 -24.73 5.61
C ASP A 57 14.18 -26.03 6.39
N ASP A 58 14.09 -25.94 7.72
CA ASP A 58 13.71 -27.08 8.57
C ASP A 58 12.24 -27.48 8.37
N LYS A 59 11.30 -26.52 8.26
CA LYS A 59 9.89 -26.83 7.94
C LYS A 59 9.76 -27.54 6.59
N ILE A 60 10.50 -27.08 5.57
CA ILE A 60 10.52 -27.70 4.24
C ILE A 60 11.11 -29.11 4.32
N SER A 61 12.22 -29.28 5.05
CA SER A 61 12.86 -30.57 5.32
C SER A 61 11.89 -31.55 6.01
N GLN A 62 11.20 -31.11 7.06
CA GLN A 62 10.20 -31.92 7.75
C GLN A 62 9.04 -32.30 6.83
N ASN A 63 8.57 -31.38 5.98
CA ASN A 63 7.51 -31.68 5.01
C ASN A 63 7.98 -32.71 3.97
N PHE A 64 9.21 -32.56 3.47
CA PHE A 64 9.82 -33.51 2.57
C PHE A 64 9.85 -34.93 3.17
N TYR A 65 10.38 -35.10 4.38
CA TYR A 65 10.47 -36.43 4.99
C TYR A 65 9.08 -37.05 5.23
N LYS A 66 8.08 -36.25 5.63
CA LYS A 66 6.69 -36.71 5.76
C LYS A 66 6.11 -37.23 4.44
N ILE A 67 6.41 -36.58 3.32
CA ILE A 67 5.99 -37.04 1.99
C ILE A 67 6.75 -38.30 1.61
N MET A 68 8.07 -38.33 1.86
CA MET A 68 8.92 -39.47 1.51
C MET A 68 8.60 -40.74 2.30
N ASP A 69 7.98 -40.65 3.49
CA ASP A 69 7.51 -41.81 4.27
C ASP A 69 6.47 -42.67 3.53
N TYR A 70 5.81 -42.13 2.50
CA TYR A 70 4.87 -42.88 1.64
C TYR A 70 5.56 -43.68 0.53
N PHE A 71 6.88 -43.57 0.37
CA PHE A 71 7.63 -44.19 -0.73
C PHE A 71 8.43 -45.40 -0.25
N ASP A 72 8.52 -46.41 -1.11
CA ASP A 72 9.51 -47.47 -0.94
C ASP A 72 10.90 -46.98 -1.35
N TYR A 73 11.92 -47.83 -1.17
CA TYR A 73 13.30 -47.47 -1.50
C TYR A 73 13.47 -47.05 -2.97
N SER A 74 12.77 -47.71 -3.90
CA SER A 74 12.85 -47.39 -5.33
C SER A 74 12.24 -46.03 -5.64
N GLY A 75 11.04 -45.76 -5.13
CA GLY A 75 10.36 -44.47 -5.27
C GLY A 75 11.15 -43.33 -4.62
N TYR A 76 11.81 -43.61 -3.49
CA TYR A 76 12.68 -42.64 -2.83
C TYR A 76 13.83 -42.21 -3.74
N VAL A 77 14.57 -43.17 -4.31
CA VAL A 77 15.73 -42.87 -5.18
C VAL A 77 15.30 -42.10 -6.43
N THR A 78 14.14 -42.41 -7.00
CA THR A 78 13.62 -41.75 -8.20
C THR A 78 13.08 -40.35 -7.90
N CYS A 79 12.28 -40.17 -6.84
CA CYS A 79 11.48 -38.96 -6.65
C CYS A 79 11.98 -37.95 -5.63
N ALA A 80 12.89 -38.34 -4.73
CA ALA A 80 13.42 -37.45 -3.71
C ALA A 80 13.96 -36.14 -4.28
N LYS A 81 14.67 -36.20 -5.43
CA LYS A 81 15.23 -35.00 -6.07
C LYS A 81 14.14 -34.01 -6.47
N TYR A 82 13.10 -34.47 -7.19
CA TYR A 82 12.03 -33.63 -7.72
C TYR A 82 11.17 -33.02 -6.61
N ILE A 83 10.77 -33.84 -5.63
CA ILE A 83 9.97 -33.38 -4.49
C ILE A 83 10.74 -32.32 -3.71
N ARG A 84 12.03 -32.56 -3.42
CA ARG A 84 12.87 -31.58 -2.73
C ARG A 84 12.93 -30.26 -3.50
N THR A 85 13.21 -30.30 -4.79
CA THR A 85 13.35 -29.08 -5.60
C THR A 85 12.05 -28.31 -5.73
N ILE A 86 10.90 -28.99 -5.82
CA ILE A 86 9.57 -28.36 -5.84
C ILE A 86 9.33 -27.63 -4.51
N LEU A 87 9.51 -28.30 -3.37
CA LEU A 87 9.30 -27.69 -2.06
C LEU A 87 10.27 -26.52 -1.82
N CYS A 88 11.52 -26.64 -2.26
CA CYS A 88 12.51 -25.59 -2.13
C CYS A 88 12.23 -24.34 -3.01
N GLN A 89 11.26 -24.37 -3.95
CA GLN A 89 10.87 -23.16 -4.71
C GLN A 89 10.26 -22.08 -3.81
N GLU A 90 9.77 -22.44 -2.62
CA GLU A 90 9.37 -21.46 -1.61
C GLU A 90 10.54 -20.54 -1.21
N CYS A 91 11.78 -21.01 -1.33
CA CYS A 91 12.99 -20.25 -1.07
C CYS A 91 13.52 -19.46 -2.27
N SER A 92 12.83 -19.52 -3.43
CA SER A 92 13.25 -18.84 -4.65
C SER A 92 12.98 -17.33 -4.56
N PRO A 93 13.91 -16.44 -4.96
CA PRO A 93 13.71 -14.98 -5.02
C PRO A 93 12.54 -14.57 -5.93
N TYR A 94 12.10 -15.49 -6.80
CA TYR A 94 10.97 -15.33 -7.71
C TYR A 94 9.74 -16.13 -7.26
N SER A 95 9.66 -16.54 -6.00
CA SER A 95 8.53 -17.33 -5.47
C SER A 95 7.18 -16.68 -5.74
N ALA A 96 7.07 -15.35 -5.60
CA ALA A 96 5.83 -14.63 -5.94
C ALA A 96 5.41 -14.90 -7.41
N HIS A 97 6.35 -14.88 -8.35
CA HIS A 97 6.07 -15.20 -9.75
C HIS A 97 5.81 -16.70 -9.98
N LEU A 98 6.63 -17.57 -9.40
CA LEU A 98 6.51 -19.02 -9.54
C LEU A 98 5.16 -19.55 -9.05
N TYR A 99 4.54 -18.88 -8.09
CA TYR A 99 3.25 -19.26 -7.53
C TYR A 99 2.08 -18.36 -7.98
N ASP A 100 2.26 -17.50 -8.98
CA ASP A 100 1.27 -16.49 -9.44
C ASP A 100 0.74 -15.58 -8.31
N ALA A 101 1.56 -15.33 -7.28
CA ALA A 101 1.25 -14.54 -6.09
C ALA A 101 1.44 -13.01 -6.27
N GLU A 102 1.75 -12.55 -7.48
CA GLU A 102 2.10 -11.14 -7.76
C GLU A 102 0.88 -10.19 -7.83
N ASP A 103 -0.33 -10.73 -8.03
CA ASP A 103 -1.60 -9.99 -8.05
C ASP A 103 -2.62 -10.66 -7.14
N ALA A 104 -3.32 -9.84 -6.34
CA ALA A 104 -4.40 -10.30 -5.48
C ALA A 104 -5.63 -10.84 -6.23
N ASN A 105 -5.72 -10.67 -7.55
CA ASN A 105 -6.82 -11.17 -8.38
C ASN A 105 -6.44 -12.44 -9.18
N THR A 106 -5.19 -12.89 -9.10
CA THR A 106 -4.76 -14.16 -9.68
C THR A 106 -4.81 -15.22 -8.59
N PRO A 107 -5.58 -16.31 -8.77
CA PRO A 107 -5.57 -17.42 -7.82
C PRO A 107 -4.16 -17.97 -7.70
N MET A 108 -3.66 -17.97 -6.47
CA MET A 108 -2.33 -18.47 -6.18
C MET A 108 -2.23 -19.95 -6.52
N ARG A 109 -1.14 -20.34 -7.18
CA ARG A 109 -0.85 -21.74 -7.45
C ARG A 109 -0.50 -22.44 -6.14
N GLU A 110 -0.95 -23.68 -5.98
CA GLU A 110 -0.50 -24.52 -4.85
C GLU A 110 0.91 -25.08 -5.07
N LEU A 111 1.33 -25.20 -6.33
CA LEU A 111 2.65 -25.70 -6.74
C LEU A 111 3.36 -24.71 -7.65
N PRO A 112 4.70 -24.66 -7.58
CA PRO A 112 5.47 -23.70 -8.35
C PRO A 112 5.40 -24.01 -9.84
N GLY A 113 5.51 -22.96 -10.64
CA GLY A 113 5.66 -23.03 -12.08
C GLY A 113 6.96 -23.70 -12.52
N LEU A 114 6.85 -24.77 -13.30
CA LEU A 114 7.98 -25.51 -13.85
C LEU A 114 8.21 -25.14 -15.33
N CYS A 115 9.43 -25.32 -15.82
CA CYS A 115 9.68 -25.27 -17.27
C CYS A 115 9.16 -26.55 -17.93
N GLY A 116 8.68 -26.48 -19.17
CA GLY A 116 8.05 -27.63 -19.84
C GLY A 116 8.91 -28.89 -19.92
N ASP A 117 10.21 -28.74 -20.17
CA ASP A 117 11.15 -29.87 -20.22
C ASP A 117 11.26 -30.54 -18.84
N TYR A 118 11.42 -29.73 -17.78
CA TYR A 118 11.51 -30.22 -16.40
C TYR A 118 10.19 -30.82 -15.90
N CYS A 119 9.06 -30.23 -16.27
CA CYS A 119 7.74 -30.78 -15.98
C CYS A 119 7.55 -32.15 -16.64
N SER A 120 7.97 -32.29 -17.89
CA SER A 120 7.84 -33.55 -18.62
C SER A 120 8.64 -34.67 -17.95
N GLU A 121 9.88 -34.39 -17.53
CA GLU A 121 10.68 -35.33 -16.76
C GLU A 121 10.03 -35.68 -15.42
N PHE A 122 9.53 -34.67 -14.68
CA PHE A 122 8.85 -34.89 -13.41
C PHE A 122 7.61 -35.78 -13.57
N TRP A 123 6.85 -35.62 -14.66
CA TRP A 123 5.72 -36.48 -14.97
C TRP A 123 6.15 -37.93 -15.25
N HIS A 124 7.23 -38.12 -16.02
CA HIS A 124 7.70 -39.46 -16.37
C HIS A 124 8.17 -40.25 -15.15
N GLU A 125 8.89 -39.60 -14.24
CA GLU A 125 9.52 -40.25 -13.10
C GLU A 125 8.60 -40.29 -11.86
N CYS A 126 7.78 -39.24 -11.64
CA CYS A 126 7.19 -38.95 -10.33
C CYS A 126 5.78 -38.34 -10.36
N ARG A 127 4.98 -38.56 -11.42
CA ARG A 127 3.62 -37.97 -11.52
C ARG A 127 2.69 -38.27 -10.34
N TYR A 128 2.79 -39.45 -9.73
CA TYR A 128 1.93 -39.90 -8.63
C TYR A 128 2.22 -39.19 -7.29
N THR A 129 3.22 -38.32 -7.28
CA THR A 129 3.63 -37.56 -6.09
C THR A 129 2.89 -36.23 -5.97
N ILE A 130 2.23 -35.77 -7.03
CA ILE A 130 1.51 -34.48 -7.01
C ILE A 130 0.35 -34.52 -6.01
N SER A 131 -0.40 -35.62 -5.92
CA SER A 131 -1.46 -35.79 -4.91
C SER A 131 -0.97 -35.80 -3.46
N LEU A 132 0.34 -35.99 -3.22
CA LEU A 132 0.96 -35.85 -1.90
C LEU A 132 1.49 -34.43 -1.64
N LEU A 133 1.58 -33.61 -2.69
CA LEU A 133 2.10 -32.24 -2.66
C LEU A 133 0.98 -31.18 -2.64
N THR A 134 -0.27 -31.56 -2.93
CA THR A 134 -1.43 -30.65 -2.93
C THR A 134 -2.62 -31.30 -2.23
N ASP A 135 -3.40 -30.47 -1.53
CA ASP A 135 -4.65 -30.87 -0.85
C ASP A 135 -5.86 -30.92 -1.81
N ASN A 136 -5.64 -30.70 -3.11
CA ASN A 136 -6.68 -30.50 -4.10
C ASN A 136 -7.10 -31.83 -4.76
N ASN A 137 -8.34 -32.26 -4.48
CA ASN A 137 -8.96 -33.47 -5.05
C ASN A 137 -9.07 -33.46 -6.59
N ALA A 138 -8.80 -32.33 -7.25
CA ALA A 138 -8.81 -32.17 -8.71
C ALA A 138 -7.58 -32.77 -9.43
N THR A 139 -6.55 -33.22 -8.70
CA THR A 139 -5.37 -33.89 -9.27
C THR A 139 -5.65 -35.31 -9.78
N VAL A 140 -6.73 -35.94 -9.31
CA VAL A 140 -7.16 -37.28 -9.71
C VAL A 140 -7.65 -37.25 -11.16
N GLY A 141 -6.79 -37.64 -12.10
CA GLY A 141 -7.02 -37.62 -13.55
C GLY A 141 -6.10 -36.67 -14.34
N ILE A 142 -5.37 -35.78 -13.65
CA ILE A 142 -4.30 -34.96 -14.25
C ILE A 142 -3.00 -35.78 -14.33
N GLU A 143 -2.73 -36.60 -13.31
CA GLU A 143 -1.53 -37.45 -13.23
C GLU A 143 -1.37 -38.41 -14.41
N GLU A 144 -2.46 -38.86 -15.04
CA GLU A 144 -2.40 -39.86 -16.12
C GLU A 144 -2.15 -39.26 -17.51
N ASP A 145 -2.31 -37.95 -17.67
CA ASP A 145 -2.14 -37.25 -18.95
C ASP A 145 -1.02 -36.21 -18.83
N ARG A 146 0.12 -36.51 -19.44
CA ARG A 146 1.31 -35.63 -19.44
C ARG A 146 0.98 -34.20 -19.87
N ASN A 147 0.12 -34.03 -20.87
CA ASN A 147 -0.19 -32.70 -21.39
C ASN A 147 -1.06 -31.93 -20.40
N LYS A 148 -2.02 -32.58 -19.73
CA LYS A 148 -2.81 -31.94 -18.66
C LYS A 148 -1.94 -31.63 -17.45
N PHE A 149 -1.04 -32.54 -17.07
CA PHE A 149 -0.09 -32.35 -15.98
C PHE A 149 0.83 -31.15 -16.22
N CYS A 150 1.43 -31.05 -17.40
CA CYS A 150 2.28 -29.91 -17.70
C CYS A 150 1.52 -28.64 -18.02
N ASN A 151 0.30 -28.68 -18.57
CA ASN A 151 -0.54 -27.49 -18.62
C ASN A 151 -0.90 -26.97 -17.21
N PHE A 152 -0.98 -27.87 -16.22
CA PHE A 152 -1.22 -27.49 -14.83
C PHE A 152 0.03 -26.86 -14.19
N LEU A 153 1.22 -27.43 -14.40
CA LEU A 153 2.45 -26.99 -13.72
C LEU A 153 3.34 -26.01 -14.51
N GLU A 154 3.24 -25.95 -15.83
CA GLU A 154 4.19 -25.21 -16.66
C GLU A 154 3.93 -23.70 -16.66
N LEU A 155 5.00 -22.92 -16.45
CA LEU A 155 4.99 -21.49 -16.74
C LEU A 155 5.46 -21.25 -18.17
N LYS A 156 4.68 -20.46 -18.92
CA LYS A 156 5.00 -20.11 -20.31
C LYS A 156 6.19 -19.17 -20.43
N ASP A 157 6.52 -18.45 -19.36
CA ASP A 157 7.72 -17.62 -19.30
C ASP A 157 8.95 -18.51 -19.06
N ARG A 158 9.73 -18.74 -20.12
CA ARG A 158 10.90 -19.63 -20.07
C ARG A 158 12.05 -19.06 -19.26
N GLU A 159 12.09 -17.75 -19.02
CA GLU A 159 13.11 -17.12 -18.17
C GLU A 159 12.72 -17.24 -16.69
N TYR A 160 11.42 -17.38 -16.40
CA TYR A 160 10.84 -17.35 -15.07
C TYR A 160 10.14 -18.64 -14.64
N CYS A 161 10.68 -19.78 -15.08
CA CYS A 161 10.27 -21.11 -14.69
C CYS A 161 11.44 -21.90 -14.07
N TYR A 162 11.16 -22.88 -13.22
CA TYR A 162 12.19 -23.76 -12.68
C TYR A 162 12.60 -24.86 -13.69
N PRO A 163 13.90 -25.14 -13.91
CA PRO A 163 15.07 -24.63 -13.18
C PRO A 163 15.73 -23.37 -13.76
N ASN A 164 15.26 -22.83 -14.88
CA ASN A 164 15.92 -21.74 -15.61
C ASN A 164 16.20 -20.50 -14.75
N VAL A 165 15.28 -20.18 -13.83
CA VAL A 165 15.43 -19.07 -12.85
C VAL A 165 16.73 -19.14 -12.02
N LEU A 166 17.27 -20.34 -11.78
CA LEU A 166 18.51 -20.52 -11.01
C LEU A 166 19.77 -20.26 -11.83
N SER A 167 19.68 -20.36 -13.16
CA SER A 167 20.82 -20.34 -14.07
C SER A 167 20.89 -19.08 -14.95
N ASP A 168 19.89 -18.21 -14.90
CA ASP A 168 19.89 -16.98 -15.68
C ASP A 168 20.76 -15.90 -15.01
N ASP A 169 21.97 -15.71 -15.56
CA ASP A 169 22.93 -14.72 -15.05
C ASP A 169 22.44 -13.28 -15.21
N LYS A 170 21.63 -12.97 -16.23
CA LYS A 170 21.12 -11.60 -16.46
C LYS A 170 20.01 -11.25 -15.49
N LEU A 171 19.19 -12.24 -15.18
CA LEU A 171 18.12 -12.20 -14.18
C LEU A 171 18.71 -11.98 -12.79
N ASN A 172 19.71 -12.77 -12.42
CA ASN A 172 20.27 -12.79 -11.06
C ASN A 172 21.35 -11.73 -10.79
N ALA A 173 21.87 -11.03 -11.81
CA ALA A 173 23.00 -10.09 -11.67
C ALA A 173 22.75 -8.86 -10.77
N ASN A 174 21.50 -8.42 -10.57
CA ASN A 174 21.18 -7.20 -9.82
C ASN A 174 20.08 -7.42 -8.77
N LEU A 175 19.97 -8.64 -8.24
CA LEU A 175 19.06 -8.93 -7.13
C LEU A 175 19.41 -8.07 -5.92
N GLY A 176 18.44 -7.31 -5.40
CA GLY A 176 18.65 -6.38 -4.29
C GLY A 176 18.80 -4.91 -4.69
N ASP A 177 18.89 -4.59 -5.98
CA ASP A 177 19.02 -3.22 -6.47
C ASP A 177 17.83 -2.77 -7.30
N VAL A 178 17.41 -1.52 -7.10
CA VAL A 178 16.39 -0.88 -7.92
C VAL A 178 16.93 -0.64 -9.32
N ARG A 179 16.15 -1.01 -10.34
CA ARG A 179 16.50 -0.75 -11.73
C ARG A 179 16.70 0.75 -11.98
N ALA A 180 17.84 1.12 -12.56
CA ALA A 180 18.09 2.47 -13.06
C ALA A 180 17.98 2.55 -14.59
N ASP A 181 17.66 3.74 -15.12
CA ASP A 181 17.81 4.06 -16.54
C ASP A 181 19.28 4.34 -16.91
N PRO A 182 19.62 4.51 -18.21
CA PRO A 182 21.00 4.78 -18.64
C PRO A 182 21.62 6.04 -18.03
N GLU A 183 20.80 7.00 -17.63
CA GLU A 183 21.19 8.24 -16.96
C GLU A 183 21.38 8.07 -15.44
N GLY A 184 21.09 6.88 -14.90
CA GLY A 184 21.24 6.55 -13.47
C GLY A 184 20.02 6.87 -12.61
N CYS A 185 18.87 7.22 -13.22
CA CYS A 185 17.63 7.51 -12.51
C CYS A 185 16.92 6.22 -12.09
N LEU A 186 16.54 6.10 -10.82
CA LEU A 186 15.84 4.93 -10.30
C LEU A 186 14.42 4.86 -10.89
N GLN A 187 14.08 3.74 -11.53
CA GLN A 187 12.80 3.55 -12.20
C GLN A 187 11.77 2.93 -11.26
N LEU A 188 10.80 3.73 -10.83
CA LEU A 188 9.66 3.28 -10.01
C LEU A 188 8.34 3.43 -10.76
N CYS A 189 7.33 2.73 -10.29
CA CYS A 189 5.95 2.87 -10.73
C CYS A 189 5.07 3.26 -9.54
N LEU A 190 3.84 3.65 -9.82
CA LEU A 190 2.89 4.06 -8.79
C LEU A 190 1.61 3.24 -8.89
N GLN A 191 0.91 3.14 -7.78
CA GLN A 191 -0.47 2.68 -7.75
C GLN A 191 -1.34 3.76 -7.11
N GLU A 192 -2.44 4.13 -7.76
CA GLU A 192 -3.41 5.05 -7.18
C GLU A 192 -4.24 4.35 -6.10
N VAL A 193 -4.34 4.95 -4.92
CA VAL A 193 -4.96 4.35 -3.73
C VAL A 193 -6.25 5.07 -3.36
N ALA A 194 -6.25 6.40 -3.42
CA ALA A 194 -7.41 7.23 -3.14
C ALA A 194 -7.35 8.51 -3.98
N ASN A 195 -8.49 9.01 -4.44
CA ASN A 195 -8.59 10.22 -5.28
C ASN A 195 -9.78 11.10 -4.86
N GLY A 196 -9.88 12.29 -5.48
CA GLY A 196 -10.95 13.24 -5.23
C GLY A 196 -10.88 13.91 -3.85
N LEU A 197 -9.72 13.84 -3.21
CA LEU A 197 -9.46 14.40 -1.88
C LEU A 197 -9.27 15.92 -1.94
N ARG A 198 -9.59 16.61 -0.85
CA ARG A 198 -9.39 18.05 -0.70
C ARG A 198 -8.04 18.35 -0.05
N ASN A 199 -7.03 18.59 -0.88
CA ASN A 199 -5.65 18.87 -0.48
C ASN A 199 -5.20 17.99 0.70
N PRO A 200 -4.99 16.68 0.47
CA PRO A 200 -4.68 15.73 1.53
C PRO A 200 -3.29 16.05 2.10
N VAL A 201 -3.25 16.38 3.39
CA VAL A 201 -2.03 16.87 4.07
C VAL A 201 -1.32 15.77 4.83
N ALA A 202 -2.03 14.78 5.37
CA ALA A 202 -1.42 13.73 6.18
C ALA A 202 -2.15 12.40 5.98
N MET A 203 -1.40 11.32 6.08
CA MET A 203 -1.91 9.96 6.17
C MET A 203 -1.16 9.24 7.29
N VAL A 204 -1.89 8.58 8.19
CA VAL A 204 -1.32 7.80 9.31
C VAL A 204 -2.03 6.46 9.43
N HIS A 205 -1.30 5.42 9.85
CA HIS A 205 -1.89 4.10 10.16
C HIS A 205 -2.16 3.96 11.67
N ALA A 206 -3.02 3.01 12.02
CA ALA A 206 -3.42 2.77 13.41
C ALA A 206 -2.38 1.98 14.24
N ASP A 207 -1.52 1.19 13.57
CA ASP A 207 -0.55 0.29 14.22
C ASP A 207 -1.23 -0.65 15.25
N ASP A 208 -2.42 -1.14 14.89
CA ASP A 208 -3.30 -1.97 15.73
C ASP A 208 -3.60 -3.34 15.12
N GLY A 209 -2.88 -3.74 14.08
CA GLY A 209 -3.03 -4.98 13.32
C GLY A 209 -4.14 -4.94 12.26
N THR A 210 -4.90 -3.84 12.16
CA THR A 210 -6.03 -3.77 11.23
C THR A 210 -5.65 -3.29 9.84
N HIS A 211 -4.43 -2.76 9.65
CA HIS A 211 -3.95 -2.15 8.40
C HIS A 211 -4.84 -1.00 7.89
N ARG A 212 -5.64 -0.40 8.78
CA ARG A 212 -6.42 0.80 8.44
C ARG A 212 -5.54 2.04 8.52
N PHE A 213 -5.88 3.01 7.67
CA PHE A 213 -5.20 4.30 7.66
C PHE A 213 -6.20 5.44 7.62
N PHE A 214 -5.75 6.60 8.06
CA PHE A 214 -6.54 7.81 8.19
C PHE A 214 -5.94 8.89 7.34
N VAL A 215 -6.76 9.53 6.51
CA VAL A 215 -6.34 10.59 5.59
C VAL A 215 -6.93 11.91 6.04
N ALA A 216 -6.08 12.87 6.38
CA ALA A 216 -6.46 14.22 6.75
C ALA A 216 -6.44 15.16 5.54
N GLU A 217 -7.54 15.86 5.33
CA GLU A 217 -7.72 16.93 4.34
C GLU A 217 -7.49 18.28 5.00
N GLN A 218 -6.83 19.22 4.31
CA GLN A 218 -6.49 20.55 4.84
C GLN A 218 -7.70 21.32 5.41
N LEU A 219 -8.90 21.07 4.88
CA LEU A 219 -10.14 21.68 5.33
C LEU A 219 -10.57 21.24 6.75
N GLY A 220 -9.96 20.19 7.32
CA GLY A 220 -10.28 19.67 8.65
C GLY A 220 -11.15 18.41 8.66
N TYR A 221 -11.21 17.66 7.57
CA TYR A 221 -11.77 16.30 7.58
C TYR A 221 -10.66 15.27 7.78
N VAL A 222 -10.94 14.25 8.57
CA VAL A 222 -10.13 13.03 8.61
C VAL A 222 -11.01 11.85 8.22
N TRP A 223 -10.60 11.10 7.21
CA TRP A 223 -11.33 9.95 6.67
C TRP A 223 -10.63 8.65 7.05
N ALA A 224 -11.38 7.64 7.48
CA ALA A 224 -10.85 6.31 7.74
C ALA A 224 -10.96 5.43 6.48
N TYR A 225 -9.90 4.70 6.18
CA TYR A 225 -9.82 3.72 5.09
C TYR A 225 -9.49 2.35 5.68
N LEU A 226 -10.24 1.33 5.26
CA LEU A 226 -10.03 -0.06 5.67
C LEU A 226 -8.93 -0.72 4.83
N SER A 227 -8.43 -1.87 5.29
CA SER A 227 -7.37 -2.65 4.61
C SER A 227 -7.71 -3.02 3.16
N ASN A 228 -8.99 -3.15 2.82
CA ASN A 228 -9.47 -3.38 1.44
C ASN A 228 -9.51 -2.12 0.56
N GLY A 229 -9.05 -0.97 1.06
CA GLY A 229 -9.04 0.33 0.36
C GLY A 229 -10.38 1.09 0.39
N SER A 230 -11.43 0.53 1.00
CA SER A 230 -12.72 1.22 1.11
C SER A 230 -12.67 2.35 2.15
N ARG A 231 -13.28 3.49 1.81
CA ARG A 231 -13.40 4.65 2.72
C ARG A 231 -14.70 4.57 3.50
N ILE A 232 -14.64 4.85 4.80
CA ILE A 232 -15.83 5.01 5.63
C ILE A 232 -16.48 6.38 5.37
N ASP A 233 -17.79 6.39 5.14
CA ASP A 233 -18.55 7.61 4.77
C ASP A 233 -18.71 8.62 5.92
N ARG A 234 -18.59 8.16 7.16
CA ARG A 234 -18.52 9.03 8.33
C ARG A 234 -17.04 9.41 8.58
N PRO A 235 -16.71 10.69 8.72
CA PRO A 235 -15.34 11.10 8.99
C PRO A 235 -14.91 10.62 10.39
N PHE A 236 -13.67 10.15 10.49
CA PHE A 236 -12.99 9.83 11.76
C PHE A 236 -12.95 11.05 12.68
N LEU A 237 -12.69 12.23 12.11
CA LEU A 237 -12.73 13.52 12.78
C LEU A 237 -13.20 14.62 11.80
N ASN A 238 -13.91 15.61 12.33
CA ASN A 238 -14.40 16.76 11.54
C ASN A 238 -14.23 18.04 12.35
N LEU A 239 -13.21 18.82 12.00
CA LEU A 239 -12.87 20.12 12.61
C LEU A 239 -13.10 21.29 11.66
N THR A 240 -13.85 21.11 10.57
CA THR A 240 -14.08 22.14 9.53
C THR A 240 -14.64 23.47 10.05
N LYS A 241 -15.28 23.48 11.22
CA LYS A 241 -15.79 24.70 11.87
C LYS A 241 -14.72 25.47 12.66
N ALA A 242 -13.69 24.77 13.14
CA ALA A 242 -12.63 25.33 13.98
C ALA A 242 -11.39 25.68 13.16
N VAL A 243 -11.07 24.86 12.14
CA VAL A 243 -9.91 25.01 11.28
C VAL A 243 -9.97 26.32 10.50
N LEU A 244 -8.92 27.13 10.65
CA LEU A 244 -8.68 28.33 9.85
C LEU A 244 -7.97 27.94 8.57
N THR A 245 -8.60 28.17 7.42
CA THR A 245 -8.00 27.98 6.09
C THR A 245 -8.77 28.81 5.05
N SER A 246 -8.29 28.82 3.81
CA SER A 246 -8.94 29.54 2.72
C SER A 246 -8.84 28.77 1.39
N PRO A 247 -9.66 29.09 0.37
CA PRO A 247 -9.55 28.46 -0.94
C PRO A 247 -8.36 28.97 -1.75
N TRP A 248 -7.59 29.95 -1.26
CA TRP A 248 -6.45 30.52 -1.99
C TRP A 248 -5.37 29.46 -2.22
N ALA A 249 -4.80 29.46 -3.42
CA ALA A 249 -3.76 28.51 -3.77
C ALA A 249 -2.50 28.79 -2.93
N GLY A 250 -1.98 27.75 -2.27
CA GLY A 250 -0.79 27.86 -1.42
C GLY A 250 -1.03 28.50 -0.05
N ASP A 251 -2.28 28.62 0.42
CA ASP A 251 -2.52 28.94 1.84
C ASP A 251 -1.99 27.77 2.68
N GLU A 252 -1.05 28.07 3.58
CA GLU A 252 -0.41 27.08 4.44
C GLU A 252 -1.26 26.76 5.69
N ARG A 253 -2.26 27.59 6.00
CA ARG A 253 -3.13 27.37 7.15
C ARG A 253 -4.13 26.24 6.89
N GLY A 254 -4.45 25.51 7.93
CA GLY A 254 -5.50 24.49 7.89
C GLY A 254 -5.30 23.40 8.93
N PHE A 255 -5.88 22.25 8.68
CA PHE A 255 -5.42 21.01 9.30
C PHE A 255 -4.09 20.63 8.67
N LEU A 256 -3.07 20.33 9.47
CA LEU A 256 -1.70 20.13 8.98
C LEU A 256 -1.19 18.72 9.23
N CYS A 257 -1.50 18.10 10.37
CA CYS A 257 -1.12 16.71 10.65
C CYS A 257 -1.94 16.11 11.80
N MET A 258 -1.87 14.80 11.92
CA MET A 258 -2.30 14.05 13.08
C MET A 258 -1.28 12.98 13.43
N ALA A 259 -1.23 12.58 14.70
CA ALA A 259 -0.49 11.43 15.18
C ALA A 259 -1.38 10.60 16.10
N LEU A 260 -1.30 9.27 15.99
CA LEU A 260 -1.95 8.37 16.92
C LEU A 260 -0.95 7.99 18.01
N HIS A 261 -1.43 7.81 19.23
CA HIS A 261 -0.58 7.37 20.33
C HIS A 261 0.08 6.02 20.01
N PRO A 262 1.37 5.77 20.29
CA PRO A 262 2.04 4.51 19.95
C PRO A 262 1.37 3.27 20.57
N ARG A 263 0.72 3.48 21.72
CA ARG A 263 -0.12 2.48 22.40
C ARG A 263 -1.60 2.69 22.07
N PHE A 264 -1.96 2.90 20.81
CA PHE A 264 -3.31 3.38 20.43
C PHE A 264 -4.44 2.47 20.89
N THR A 265 -4.23 1.15 20.85
CA THR A 265 -5.20 0.14 21.32
C THR A 265 -5.54 0.26 22.80
N MET A 266 -4.60 0.73 23.62
CA MET A 266 -4.77 0.86 25.07
C MET A 266 -5.10 2.30 25.48
N VAL A 267 -4.32 3.26 24.99
CA VAL A 267 -4.42 4.68 25.37
C VAL A 267 -5.56 5.37 24.64
N ARG A 268 -5.90 4.91 23.43
CA ARG A 268 -7.07 5.37 22.67
C ARG A 268 -7.09 6.88 22.42
N LYS A 269 -5.92 7.49 22.16
CA LYS A 269 -5.77 8.93 21.94
C LYS A 269 -5.16 9.25 20.58
N ALA A 270 -5.64 10.34 20.00
CA ALA A 270 -5.11 10.96 18.79
C ALA A 270 -4.76 12.42 19.07
N TYR A 271 -3.72 12.92 18.41
CA TYR A 271 -3.23 14.29 18.52
C TYR A 271 -3.30 14.94 17.16
N VAL A 272 -3.76 16.19 17.10
CA VAL A 272 -3.97 16.91 15.84
C VAL A 272 -3.33 18.29 15.89
N TYR A 273 -2.77 18.72 14.74
CA TYR A 273 -2.12 20.00 14.53
C TYR A 273 -2.92 20.80 13.52
N TYR A 274 -3.44 21.96 13.91
CA TYR A 274 -4.22 22.79 13.01
C TYR A 274 -4.18 24.29 13.33
N SER A 275 -4.37 25.12 12.32
CA SER A 275 -4.48 26.58 12.46
C SER A 275 -5.88 26.97 12.96
N VAL A 276 -5.95 27.95 13.86
CA VAL A 276 -7.20 28.51 14.40
C VAL A 276 -7.12 30.03 14.50
N SER A 277 -8.29 30.70 14.59
CA SER A 277 -8.36 32.10 14.97
C SER A 277 -9.03 32.25 16.33
N VAL A 278 -8.29 32.76 17.31
CA VAL A 278 -8.79 33.02 18.67
C VAL A 278 -8.63 34.50 18.96
N LYS A 279 -9.73 35.19 19.28
CA LYS A 279 -9.74 36.64 19.55
C LYS A 279 -9.08 37.49 18.44
N LYS A 280 -9.25 37.07 17.17
CA LYS A 280 -8.65 37.68 15.95
C LYS A 280 -7.14 37.52 15.84
N GLU A 281 -6.52 36.66 16.64
CA GLU A 281 -5.13 36.24 16.48
C GLU A 281 -5.08 34.85 15.84
N GLU A 282 -4.21 34.68 14.85
CA GLU A 282 -3.93 33.38 14.25
C GLU A 282 -3.00 32.59 15.17
N ARG A 283 -3.34 31.32 15.38
CA ARG A 283 -2.59 30.43 16.26
C ARG A 283 -2.48 29.06 15.62
N ILE A 284 -1.39 28.39 15.90
CA ILE A 284 -1.33 26.95 15.84
C ILE A 284 -1.90 26.38 17.12
N ARG A 285 -2.73 25.34 16.97
CA ARG A 285 -3.27 24.56 18.08
C ARG A 285 -2.92 23.09 17.90
N ILE A 286 -2.38 22.51 18.97
CA ILE A 286 -2.21 21.08 19.14
C ILE A 286 -3.26 20.60 20.14
N SER A 287 -4.09 19.64 19.75
CA SER A 287 -5.16 19.11 20.60
C SER A 287 -5.14 17.59 20.64
N GLU A 288 -5.55 17.05 21.77
CA GLU A 288 -5.77 15.63 22.04
C GLU A 288 -7.26 15.32 21.94
N PHE A 289 -7.57 14.17 21.34
CA PHE A 289 -8.92 13.60 21.24
C PHE A 289 -8.88 12.13 21.67
N THR A 290 -9.97 11.66 22.26
CA THR A 290 -10.15 10.27 22.65
C THR A 290 -10.94 9.51 21.59
N LEU A 291 -10.55 8.27 21.31
CA LEU A 291 -11.29 7.36 20.45
C LEU A 291 -12.63 7.01 21.08
N SER A 292 -13.71 7.11 20.30
CA SER A 292 -15.07 6.78 20.73
C SER A 292 -15.12 5.39 21.38
N ALA A 293 -15.86 5.26 22.47
CA ALA A 293 -16.07 3.98 23.13
C ALA A 293 -16.86 3.00 22.24
N ASP A 294 -17.73 3.54 21.39
CA ASP A 294 -18.71 2.75 20.61
C ASP A 294 -18.24 2.46 19.18
N ASP A 295 -17.31 3.24 18.63
CA ASP A 295 -16.85 3.12 17.25
C ASP A 295 -15.33 3.35 17.14
N MET A 296 -14.60 2.30 16.80
CA MET A 296 -13.15 2.38 16.61
C MET A 296 -12.74 3.28 15.45
N ASN A 297 -13.65 3.61 14.52
CA ASN A 297 -13.41 4.48 13.36
C ASN A 297 -13.93 5.90 13.59
N GLN A 298 -14.08 6.33 14.83
CA GLN A 298 -14.46 7.70 15.16
C GLN A 298 -13.78 8.22 16.45
N LEU A 299 -13.32 9.47 16.42
CA LEU A 299 -12.94 10.22 17.63
C LEU A 299 -14.15 10.93 18.25
N ASP A 300 -14.19 10.98 19.57
CA ASP A 300 -15.19 11.76 20.31
C ASP A 300 -14.83 13.25 20.23
N HIS A 301 -15.57 14.01 19.43
CA HIS A 301 -15.40 15.46 19.29
C HIS A 301 -15.52 16.23 20.61
N SER A 302 -16.31 15.72 21.58
CA SER A 302 -16.49 16.39 22.87
C SER A 302 -15.31 16.21 23.82
N SER A 303 -14.41 15.27 23.50
CA SER A 303 -13.21 14.98 24.29
C SER A 303 -12.01 15.88 23.97
N GLU A 304 -12.18 16.89 23.11
CA GLU A 304 -11.08 17.79 22.71
C GLU A 304 -10.44 18.44 23.93
N ARG A 305 -9.12 18.27 24.05
CA ARG A 305 -8.29 18.95 25.03
C ARG A 305 -7.12 19.62 24.36
N THR A 306 -7.00 20.94 24.51
CA THR A 306 -5.86 21.69 23.98
C THR A 306 -4.60 21.35 24.77
N ILE A 307 -3.56 20.94 24.06
CA ILE A 307 -2.23 20.62 24.61
C ILE A 307 -1.34 21.85 24.57
N LEU A 308 -1.28 22.52 23.42
CA LEU A 308 -0.40 23.66 23.21
C LEU A 308 -1.03 24.62 22.19
N GLU A 309 -0.87 25.92 22.42
CA GLU A 309 -1.14 26.95 21.42
C GLU A 309 0.07 27.86 21.22
N VAL A 310 0.39 28.16 19.97
CA VAL A 310 1.46 29.08 19.61
C VAL A 310 0.88 30.17 18.72
N VAL A 311 1.14 31.43 19.05
CA VAL A 311 0.68 32.58 18.27
C VAL A 311 1.55 32.72 17.02
N GLU A 312 0.93 32.79 15.85
CA GLU A 312 1.60 32.94 14.57
C GLU A 312 1.63 34.41 14.14
N PRO A 313 2.81 35.02 13.93
CA PRO A 313 2.91 36.42 13.53
C PRO A 313 2.64 36.64 12.02
N ALA A 314 2.55 35.58 11.23
CA ALA A 314 2.11 35.60 9.84
C ALA A 314 1.36 34.30 9.48
N SER A 315 0.67 34.31 8.33
CA SER A 315 -0.17 33.20 7.86
C SER A 315 0.60 32.07 7.15
N ASN A 316 1.93 32.06 7.26
CA ASN A 316 2.79 31.13 6.55
C ASN A 316 3.99 30.72 7.44
N HIS A 317 4.70 29.69 7.00
CA HIS A 317 5.72 28.95 7.73
C HIS A 317 5.20 28.39 9.05
N ASN A 318 4.07 27.70 8.95
CA ASN A 318 3.42 27.11 10.11
C ASN A 318 4.06 25.78 10.54
N GLY A 319 5.02 25.21 9.80
CA GLY A 319 5.47 23.84 10.00
C GLY A 319 4.30 22.87 9.87
N GLY A 320 4.12 21.99 10.86
CA GLY A 320 2.86 21.25 10.98
C GLY A 320 2.96 19.74 11.07
N GLN A 321 4.13 19.17 11.34
CA GLN A 321 4.27 17.73 11.62
C GLN A 321 4.03 17.41 13.11
N LEU A 322 3.32 16.31 13.36
CA LEU A 322 3.30 15.60 14.64
C LEU A 322 3.78 14.17 14.40
N LEU A 323 4.61 13.64 15.29
CA LEU A 323 4.93 12.21 15.33
C LEU A 323 5.40 11.80 16.72
N PHE A 324 5.34 10.51 17.01
CA PHE A 324 5.91 9.95 18.23
C PHE A 324 7.30 9.40 17.98
N GLY A 325 8.22 9.70 18.90
CA GLY A 325 9.52 9.07 18.94
C GLY A 325 9.45 7.62 19.38
N HIS A 326 10.50 6.84 19.06
CA HIS A 326 10.67 5.51 19.66
C HIS A 326 10.92 5.56 21.17
N ASP A 327 11.22 6.75 21.70
CA ASP A 327 11.29 7.06 23.12
C ASP A 327 9.92 7.32 23.76
N GLY A 328 8.83 7.28 22.98
CA GLY A 328 7.46 7.43 23.45
C GLY A 328 6.97 8.87 23.58
N TYR A 329 7.81 9.87 23.29
CA TYR A 329 7.44 11.28 23.42
C TYR A 329 6.83 11.85 22.14
N LEU A 330 6.00 12.88 22.29
CA LEU A 330 5.39 13.59 21.18
C LEU A 330 6.35 14.68 20.67
N TYR A 331 6.70 14.59 19.38
CA TYR A 331 7.48 15.61 18.69
C TYR A 331 6.57 16.54 17.88
N ILE A 332 6.82 17.85 17.99
CA ILE A 332 6.03 18.90 17.34
C ILE A 332 6.98 19.81 16.55
N PHE A 333 6.71 19.98 15.26
CA PHE A 333 7.55 20.77 14.35
C PHE A 333 6.83 22.07 14.00
N ILE A 334 7.38 23.19 14.45
CA ILE A 334 6.78 24.52 14.30
C ILE A 334 7.75 25.40 13.50
N GLY A 335 7.25 25.99 12.42
CA GLY A 335 8.04 26.91 11.60
C GLY A 335 8.29 28.26 12.29
N ASP A 336 9.08 29.10 11.65
CA ASP A 336 9.57 30.37 12.20
C ASP A 336 8.51 31.46 12.40
N GLY A 337 7.27 31.20 11.98
CA GLY A 337 6.15 32.12 12.04
C GLY A 337 6.06 33.08 10.86
N GLY A 338 6.87 32.87 9.81
CA GLY A 338 6.64 33.44 8.50
C GLY A 338 7.40 34.73 8.18
N ARG A 339 6.98 35.36 7.08
CA ARG A 339 7.64 36.49 6.42
C ARG A 339 9.06 36.19 5.91
N ALA A 340 9.50 36.98 4.94
CA ALA A 340 10.81 36.79 4.33
C ALA A 340 11.93 37.06 5.34
N GLY A 341 12.77 36.05 5.57
CA GLY A 341 13.97 36.16 6.41
C GLY A 341 13.67 36.35 7.90
N ASP A 342 12.62 35.73 8.43
CA ASP A 342 12.30 35.66 9.88
C ASP A 342 12.60 36.99 10.61
N PRO A 343 11.93 38.10 10.27
CA PRO A 343 12.36 39.45 10.68
C PRO A 343 12.14 39.77 12.17
N PHE A 344 11.74 38.77 12.96
CA PHE A 344 11.29 38.95 14.33
C PHE A 344 12.46 38.99 15.32
N GLY A 345 12.51 40.05 16.13
CA GLY A 345 13.61 40.24 17.09
C GLY A 345 14.97 40.48 16.43
N LYS A 346 16.04 40.36 17.22
CA LYS A 346 17.42 40.66 16.78
C LYS A 346 17.98 39.58 15.85
N PHE A 347 17.60 38.32 16.07
CA PHE A 347 18.22 37.14 15.45
C PHE A 347 17.21 36.24 14.71
N GLY A 348 15.94 36.63 14.64
CA GLY A 348 14.85 35.76 14.19
C GLY A 348 14.25 34.93 15.34
N ASN A 349 13.00 34.51 15.17
CA ASN A 349 12.35 33.56 16.06
C ASN A 349 13.10 32.23 16.14
N SER A 350 13.66 31.78 15.02
CA SER A 350 14.30 30.47 14.89
C SER A 350 15.51 30.31 15.80
N GLN A 351 16.31 31.37 15.95
CA GLN A 351 17.44 31.44 16.89
C GLN A 351 17.03 31.87 18.31
N ASN A 352 15.85 32.47 18.48
CA ASN A 352 15.37 32.90 19.79
C ASN A 352 14.75 31.70 20.55
N LYS A 353 15.42 31.25 21.61
CA LYS A 353 14.94 30.13 22.46
C LYS A 353 13.85 30.53 23.46
N SER A 354 13.53 31.82 23.59
CA SER A 354 12.41 32.30 24.41
C SER A 354 11.05 32.21 23.71
N THR A 355 11.00 31.63 22.50
CA THR A 355 9.79 31.37 21.71
C THR A 355 9.79 29.94 21.18
N LEU A 356 8.59 29.43 20.87
CA LEU A 356 8.37 28.09 20.30
C LEU A 356 8.42 28.05 18.77
N LEU A 357 8.54 29.21 18.11
CA LEU A 357 8.61 29.34 16.66
C LEU A 357 10.00 28.98 16.13
N GLY A 358 10.06 28.24 15.02
CA GLY A 358 11.30 27.75 14.38
C GLY A 358 12.00 26.73 15.26
N LYS A 359 11.23 25.76 15.79
CA LYS A 359 11.67 24.75 16.76
C LYS A 359 11.14 23.36 16.44
N VAL A 360 11.87 22.37 16.92
CA VAL A 360 11.38 21.02 17.18
C VAL A 360 11.15 20.91 18.68
N LEU A 361 9.92 20.62 19.09
CA LEU A 361 9.55 20.43 20.49
C LEU A 361 9.44 18.94 20.80
N ARG A 362 9.65 18.55 22.07
CA ARG A 362 9.49 17.18 22.56
C ARG A 362 8.82 17.17 23.92
N LEU A 363 7.62 16.59 23.99
CA LEU A 363 6.72 16.64 25.15
C LEU A 363 6.37 15.24 25.64
N ASP A 364 6.16 15.09 26.95
CA ASP A 364 5.56 13.90 27.55
C ASP A 364 4.06 14.10 27.78
N VAL A 365 3.27 13.37 27.00
CA VAL A 365 1.80 13.40 27.04
C VAL A 365 1.20 12.28 27.90
N ASP A 366 2.03 11.33 28.35
CA ASP A 366 1.64 10.20 29.18
C ASP A 366 1.73 10.55 30.67
N ASN A 367 2.81 11.22 31.09
CA ASN A 367 3.03 11.62 32.49
C ASN A 367 2.70 13.10 32.68
N LYS A 368 1.42 13.43 32.73
CA LYS A 368 0.94 14.80 32.98
C LYS A 368 0.50 14.98 34.43
N ASP A 369 0.65 16.21 34.94
CA ASP A 369 0.03 16.62 36.20
C ASP A 369 -1.46 16.93 36.01
N GLU A 370 -2.22 17.10 37.09
CA GLU A 370 -3.66 17.45 37.00
C GLU A 370 -3.90 18.82 36.36
N VAL A 371 -2.90 19.71 36.43
CA VAL A 371 -2.99 21.11 35.99
C VAL A 371 -2.46 21.29 34.57
N ASP A 372 -1.30 20.71 34.27
CA ASP A 372 -0.61 20.93 33.00
C ASP A 372 -0.97 19.84 31.98
N PRO A 373 -1.19 20.20 30.71
CA PRO A 373 -1.69 19.24 29.74
C PRO A 373 -0.68 18.17 29.32
N TYR A 374 0.61 18.41 29.57
CA TYR A 374 1.79 17.59 29.29
C TYR A 374 2.87 17.89 30.34
N SER A 375 3.92 17.07 30.41
CA SER A 375 5.16 17.38 31.14
C SER A 375 6.37 17.45 30.19
N ILE A 376 7.49 17.92 30.73
CA ILE A 376 8.75 18.03 29.98
C ILE A 376 9.62 16.82 30.28
N PRO A 377 10.09 16.08 29.25
CA PRO A 377 11.06 15.01 29.45
C PRO A 377 12.29 15.52 30.20
N SER A 378 12.69 14.81 31.26
CA SER A 378 13.79 15.23 32.15
C SER A 378 15.14 15.39 31.47
N ASP A 379 15.28 14.80 30.28
CA ASP A 379 16.47 14.87 29.48
C ASP A 379 16.41 15.95 28.39
N ASN A 380 15.35 16.76 28.26
CA ASN A 380 15.32 17.83 27.26
C ASN A 380 16.52 18.80 27.41
N PRO A 381 17.14 19.22 26.28
CA PRO A 381 18.48 19.81 26.29
C PRO A 381 18.59 21.19 26.94
N PHE A 382 17.47 21.92 27.09
CA PHE A 382 17.48 23.32 27.51
C PHE A 382 16.82 23.59 28.87
N LEU A 383 16.53 22.56 29.67
CA LEU A 383 15.91 22.67 30.99
C LEU A 383 16.63 23.64 31.96
N GLY A 384 17.96 23.69 31.90
CA GLY A 384 18.79 24.53 32.76
C GLY A 384 19.22 25.87 32.13
N GLU A 385 18.87 26.13 30.86
CA GLU A 385 19.32 27.34 30.15
C GLU A 385 18.37 28.51 30.43
N LYS A 386 18.89 29.55 31.10
CA LYS A 386 18.08 30.72 31.46
C LYS A 386 17.56 31.44 30.21
N GLY A 387 16.24 31.58 30.12
CA GLY A 387 15.58 32.26 29.00
C GLY A 387 15.25 31.34 27.82
N SER A 388 15.57 30.06 27.91
CA SER A 388 15.10 29.04 26.96
C SER A 388 13.81 28.40 27.44
N LEU A 389 12.94 28.03 26.50
CA LEU A 389 11.74 27.24 26.79
C LEU A 389 12.10 25.75 26.91
N PRO A 390 11.62 25.06 27.96
CA PRO A 390 12.00 23.68 28.26
C PRO A 390 11.44 22.64 27.27
N GLU A 391 10.42 22.99 26.48
CA GLU A 391 9.84 22.16 25.42
C GLU A 391 10.82 21.91 24.26
N ILE A 392 11.81 22.80 24.07
CA ILE A 392 12.66 22.80 22.90
C ILE A 392 13.59 21.57 22.91
N TYR A 393 13.51 20.77 21.86
CA TYR A 393 14.42 19.67 21.56
C TYR A 393 15.52 20.10 20.58
N ALA A 394 15.17 20.87 19.55
CA ALA A 394 16.10 21.46 18.59
C ALA A 394 15.56 22.80 18.06
N TYR A 395 16.43 23.63 17.48
CA TYR A 395 16.08 24.98 17.04
C TYR A 395 16.83 25.42 15.78
N GLY A 396 16.52 26.61 15.27
CA GLY A 396 17.18 27.15 14.08
C GLY A 396 16.66 26.56 12.78
N VAL A 397 15.40 26.10 12.77
CA VAL A 397 14.71 25.55 11.59
C VAL A 397 13.80 26.62 11.00
N ARG A 398 13.54 26.58 9.69
CA ARG A 398 12.72 27.59 9.01
C ARG A 398 11.26 27.18 8.91
N ASN A 399 10.97 26.13 8.15
CA ASN A 399 9.64 25.62 7.91
C ASN A 399 9.71 24.11 7.61
N MET A 400 10.08 23.33 8.63
CA MET A 400 10.08 21.88 8.55
C MET A 400 8.66 21.36 8.29
N TRP A 401 8.47 20.73 7.13
CA TRP A 401 7.15 20.33 6.67
C TRP A 401 6.83 18.86 6.98
N ARG A 402 7.57 17.91 6.39
CA ARG A 402 7.48 16.49 6.78
C ARG A 402 8.78 15.96 7.34
N CYS A 403 8.59 15.26 8.44
CA CYS A 403 9.62 14.51 9.13
C CYS A 403 9.17 13.08 9.35
N SER A 404 10.14 12.18 9.44
CA SER A 404 9.93 10.77 9.71
C SER A 404 11.03 10.22 10.61
N ILE A 405 10.69 9.20 11.39
CA ILE A 405 11.66 8.47 12.19
C ILE A 405 11.95 7.15 11.50
N ASP A 406 13.24 6.92 11.23
CA ASP A 406 13.69 5.64 10.68
C ASP A 406 13.31 4.52 11.68
N ARG A 407 12.48 3.58 11.22
CA ARG A 407 12.10 2.37 11.98
C ARG A 407 13.32 1.48 12.29
N GLY A 408 14.41 1.70 11.55
CA GLY A 408 15.61 0.91 11.57
C GLY A 408 15.53 -0.21 10.56
N ASP A 409 16.69 -0.69 10.15
CA ASP A 409 16.79 -1.88 9.34
C ASP A 409 16.07 -3.05 10.04
N PRO A 410 15.14 -3.74 9.37
CA PRO A 410 14.28 -4.72 10.03
C PRO A 410 14.99 -5.95 10.59
N ILE A 411 16.28 -6.16 10.25
CA ILE A 411 17.12 -7.27 10.72
C ILE A 411 18.14 -6.80 11.75
N THR A 412 18.87 -5.74 11.45
CA THR A 412 20.01 -5.28 12.24
C THR A 412 19.62 -4.21 13.26
N GLY A 413 18.45 -3.58 13.09
CA GLY A 413 18.01 -2.42 13.87
C GLY A 413 18.79 -1.14 13.51
N GLN A 414 19.69 -1.19 12.52
CA GLN A 414 20.55 -0.07 12.19
C GLN A 414 19.75 1.13 11.69
N GLY A 415 20.11 2.31 12.19
CA GLY A 415 19.47 3.57 11.84
C GLY A 415 18.18 3.87 12.59
N ARG A 416 17.68 2.94 13.43
CA ARG A 416 16.47 3.13 14.23
C ARG A 416 16.54 4.41 15.07
N GLY A 417 15.48 5.20 15.03
CA GLY A 417 15.33 6.41 15.87
C GLY A 417 15.93 7.68 15.27
N ARG A 418 16.57 7.59 14.10
CA ARG A 418 17.04 8.78 13.38
C ARG A 418 15.86 9.56 12.82
N LEU A 419 15.82 10.85 13.09
CA LEU A 419 14.75 11.76 12.68
C LEU A 419 15.18 12.54 11.44
N PHE A 420 14.52 12.30 10.31
CA PHE A 420 14.78 12.96 9.03
C PHE A 420 13.71 14.02 8.79
N CYS A 421 14.08 15.19 8.31
CA CYS A 421 13.15 16.28 8.02
C CYS A 421 13.49 16.98 6.70
N GLY A 422 12.47 17.38 5.94
CA GLY A 422 12.63 18.40 4.90
C GLY A 422 12.36 19.78 5.47
N ASP A 423 13.34 20.69 5.38
CA ASP A 423 13.20 22.09 5.78
C ASP A 423 13.15 23.01 4.54
N VAL A 424 12.03 23.71 4.38
CA VAL A 424 11.80 24.58 3.22
C VAL A 424 12.60 25.85 3.37
N GLY A 425 13.50 26.11 2.43
CA GLY A 425 14.33 27.31 2.45
C GLY A 425 13.65 28.56 1.89
N GLN A 426 14.40 29.66 1.83
CA GLN A 426 13.86 30.98 1.53
C GLN A 426 13.91 31.33 0.05
N ASN A 427 15.08 31.24 -0.58
CA ASN A 427 15.35 31.68 -1.96
C ASN A 427 16.47 30.91 -2.68
N LYS A 428 17.37 30.24 -1.94
CA LYS A 428 18.59 29.65 -2.50
C LYS A 428 18.56 28.13 -2.49
N PHE A 429 18.20 27.53 -1.37
CA PHE A 429 18.33 26.09 -1.16
C PHE A 429 17.08 25.53 -0.50
N GLU A 430 16.79 24.28 -0.83
CA GLU A 430 15.93 23.39 -0.05
C GLU A 430 16.83 22.36 0.61
N GLU A 431 16.47 21.90 1.81
CA GLU A 431 17.37 21.05 2.59
C GLU A 431 16.69 19.87 3.30
N VAL A 432 17.48 18.82 3.50
CA VAL A 432 17.11 17.63 4.27
C VAL A 432 18.07 17.52 5.45
N ASP A 433 17.50 17.44 6.65
CA ASP A 433 18.24 17.44 7.91
C ASP A 433 18.07 16.14 8.68
N LEU A 434 19.13 15.80 9.41
CA LEU A 434 19.09 14.79 10.46
C LEU A 434 18.94 15.51 11.82
N ILE A 435 17.77 15.36 12.45
CA ILE A 435 17.45 16.09 13.67
C ILE A 435 18.04 15.41 14.90
N VAL A 436 18.84 16.15 15.65
CA VAL A 436 19.49 15.67 16.88
C VAL A 436 19.16 16.58 18.06
N LYS A 437 19.27 15.99 19.25
CA LYS A 437 19.01 16.66 20.53
C LYS A 437 19.94 17.85 20.74
N GLY A 438 19.36 19.02 20.97
CA GLY A 438 20.07 20.28 21.19
C GLY A 438 20.58 20.93 19.90
N GLY A 439 20.33 20.35 18.73
CA GLY A 439 20.85 20.82 17.45
C GLY A 439 20.35 22.22 17.07
N ASN A 440 21.24 23.00 16.47
CA ASN A 440 20.94 24.28 15.82
C ASN A 440 21.05 24.11 14.31
N TYR A 441 19.97 24.35 13.56
CA TYR A 441 19.96 24.22 12.09
C TYR A 441 20.26 25.55 11.37
N GLY A 442 20.66 26.57 12.14
CA GLY A 442 21.32 27.77 11.61
C GLY A 442 20.39 28.82 10.98
N TRP A 443 19.13 28.53 10.71
CA TRP A 443 18.19 29.54 10.22
C TRP A 443 17.94 30.62 11.28
N ARG A 444 17.96 31.92 10.97
CA ARG A 444 18.06 32.54 9.62
C ARG A 444 19.46 32.96 9.16
N ALA A 445 20.51 32.57 9.87
CA ALA A 445 21.86 32.94 9.46
C ALA A 445 22.34 32.14 8.24
N LYS A 446 21.98 30.86 8.17
CA LYS A 446 22.26 29.95 7.05
C LYS A 446 20.98 29.46 6.39
N GLU A 447 21.15 29.05 5.14
CA GLU A 447 20.14 28.41 4.27
C GLU A 447 20.89 27.40 3.40
N GLY A 448 20.69 26.10 3.63
CA GLY A 448 21.54 25.06 3.08
C GLY A 448 23.00 25.26 3.49
N PHE A 449 23.90 25.05 2.53
CA PHE A 449 25.34 25.25 2.72
C PHE A 449 25.79 26.72 2.62
N SER A 450 24.86 27.68 2.56
CA SER A 450 25.17 29.08 2.28
C SER A 450 24.72 30.03 3.38
N CYS A 451 25.48 31.10 3.61
CA CYS A 451 25.00 32.21 4.43
C CYS A 451 23.80 32.89 3.75
N TYR A 452 22.72 33.06 4.52
CA TYR A 452 21.58 33.88 4.18
C TYR A 452 21.81 35.31 4.73
N ASP A 453 21.85 35.45 6.06
CA ASP A 453 22.21 36.69 6.72
C ASP A 453 23.73 36.75 6.94
N ASN A 454 24.43 37.42 6.03
CA ASN A 454 25.89 37.55 6.07
C ASN A 454 26.43 38.18 7.37
N ARG A 455 25.63 39.00 8.06
CA ARG A 455 26.06 39.61 9.33
C ARG A 455 26.00 38.58 10.44
N LEU A 456 24.90 37.84 10.55
CA LEU A 456 24.73 36.80 11.57
C LEU A 456 25.68 35.62 11.33
N CYS A 457 25.79 35.17 10.09
CA CYS A 457 26.62 34.03 9.69
C CYS A 457 28.13 34.26 9.95
N ARG A 458 28.62 35.51 9.86
CA ARG A 458 30.03 35.84 10.09
C ARG A 458 30.34 36.22 11.53
N ASN A 459 29.40 36.84 12.24
CA ASN A 459 29.64 37.37 13.58
C ASN A 459 29.29 36.41 14.72
N THR A 460 28.74 35.22 14.42
CA THR A 460 28.26 34.27 15.43
C THR A 460 28.82 32.89 15.15
N SER A 461 29.46 32.27 16.14
CA SER A 461 29.71 30.82 16.13
C SER A 461 28.38 30.15 16.43
N LEU A 462 27.63 29.76 15.40
CA LEU A 462 26.27 29.22 15.55
C LEU A 462 26.26 27.76 16.00
N ASP A 463 27.41 27.08 15.94
CA ASP A 463 27.52 25.63 16.15
C ASP A 463 26.43 24.88 15.38
N ASP A 464 26.21 25.32 14.13
CA ASP A 464 25.10 24.85 13.32
C ASP A 464 25.42 23.48 12.71
N ILE A 465 24.40 22.65 12.65
CA ILE A 465 24.42 21.36 12.01
C ILE A 465 24.01 21.56 10.56
N LEU A 466 24.90 21.21 9.64
CA LEU A 466 24.62 21.30 8.21
C LEU A 466 23.66 20.19 7.77
N PRO A 467 22.83 20.45 6.75
CA PRO A 467 21.94 19.44 6.21
C PRO A 467 22.71 18.28 5.60
N ILE A 468 22.12 17.07 5.65
CA ILE A 468 22.70 15.89 5.00
C ILE A 468 22.62 16.00 3.47
N PHE A 469 21.69 16.81 2.97
CA PHE A 469 21.54 17.12 1.55
C PHE A 469 20.86 18.47 1.37
N ALA A 470 21.33 19.27 0.41
CA ALA A 470 20.65 20.49 0.01
C ALA A 470 20.74 20.68 -1.51
N TYR A 471 19.68 21.21 -2.11
CA TYR A 471 19.60 21.45 -3.55
C TYR A 471 19.09 22.87 -3.86
N PRO A 472 19.59 23.50 -4.94
CA PRO A 472 19.27 24.89 -5.23
C PRO A 472 17.85 25.09 -5.76
N HIS A 473 17.31 26.31 -5.60
CA HIS A 473 15.95 26.70 -6.03
C HIS A 473 15.66 26.53 -7.53
N LYS A 474 16.71 26.39 -8.34
CA LYS A 474 16.60 26.06 -9.78
C LYS A 474 16.15 24.62 -10.03
N LEU A 475 16.34 23.73 -9.06
CA LEU A 475 16.05 22.30 -9.13
C LEU A 475 14.66 21.98 -8.53
N GLY A 476 14.29 22.62 -7.44
CA GLY A 476 12.98 22.55 -6.78
C GLY A 476 12.86 23.73 -5.82
N LYS A 477 11.69 24.01 -5.23
CA LYS A 477 11.46 25.23 -4.44
C LYS A 477 10.80 25.02 -3.08
N SER A 478 10.49 23.78 -2.75
CA SER A 478 9.80 23.44 -1.51
C SER A 478 9.96 21.95 -1.29
N VAL A 479 11.00 21.57 -0.56
CA VAL A 479 11.20 20.18 -0.13
C VAL A 479 10.01 19.76 0.73
N THR A 480 9.40 18.64 0.39
CA THR A 480 8.28 18.10 1.15
C THR A 480 8.78 17.35 2.39
N GLY A 481 9.95 16.72 2.30
CA GLY A 481 10.41 15.68 3.23
C GLY A 481 10.06 14.28 2.71
N GLY A 482 10.35 13.25 3.48
CA GLY A 482 10.27 11.86 3.03
C GLY A 482 10.46 10.83 4.14
N TYR A 483 10.67 9.58 3.75
CA TYR A 483 10.86 8.43 4.65
C TYR A 483 12.03 7.56 4.19
N ILE A 484 12.74 6.97 5.16
CA ILE A 484 13.56 5.80 4.88
C ILE A 484 12.61 4.63 4.62
N TYR A 485 12.66 4.03 3.43
CA TYR A 485 11.82 2.87 3.14
C TYR A 485 12.24 1.67 3.99
N ARG A 486 11.27 1.11 4.73
CA ARG A 486 11.42 -0.07 5.61
C ARG A 486 10.29 -1.08 5.42
N GLY A 487 9.56 -0.99 4.30
CA GLY A 487 8.49 -1.90 3.94
C GLY A 487 8.97 -3.29 3.57
N CYS A 488 8.04 -4.24 3.53
CA CYS A 488 8.32 -5.64 3.23
C CYS A 488 8.15 -5.98 1.74
N GLN A 489 7.32 -5.23 1.00
CA GLN A 489 6.96 -5.59 -0.37
C GLN A 489 8.00 -5.20 -1.42
N MET A 490 8.89 -4.23 -1.13
CA MET A 490 9.90 -3.73 -2.06
C MET A 490 11.30 -3.72 -1.41
N PRO A 491 11.90 -4.89 -1.17
CA PRO A 491 13.16 -5.00 -0.44
C PRO A 491 14.33 -4.21 -1.05
N ASN A 492 14.34 -4.03 -2.38
CA ASN A 492 15.36 -3.24 -3.07
C ASN A 492 15.35 -1.75 -2.67
N LEU A 493 14.24 -1.25 -2.11
CA LEU A 493 14.12 0.11 -1.60
C LEU A 493 14.65 0.25 -0.16
N ASN A 494 14.92 -0.85 0.55
CA ASN A 494 15.31 -0.80 1.97
C ASN A 494 16.51 0.13 2.20
N GLY A 495 16.33 1.06 3.14
CA GLY A 495 17.37 2.02 3.51
C GLY A 495 17.51 3.23 2.59
N LEU A 496 16.73 3.34 1.51
CA LEU A 496 16.65 4.56 0.70
C LEU A 496 15.75 5.59 1.40
N TYR A 497 16.28 6.79 1.63
CA TYR A 497 15.46 7.95 2.01
C TYR A 497 14.79 8.50 0.76
N ILE A 498 13.50 8.23 0.58
CA ILE A 498 12.72 8.68 -0.57
C ILE A 498 11.92 9.91 -0.16
N PHE A 499 12.10 11.00 -0.89
CA PHE A 499 11.52 12.31 -0.61
C PHE A 499 11.15 13.03 -1.91
N GLY A 500 10.44 14.15 -1.79
CA GLY A 500 9.98 14.91 -2.93
C GLY A 500 10.01 16.42 -2.74
N ASP A 501 9.70 17.12 -3.82
CA ASP A 501 9.58 18.58 -3.85
C ASP A 501 8.19 18.99 -4.36
N PHE A 502 7.49 19.78 -3.56
CA PHE A 502 6.11 20.21 -3.80
C PHE A 502 5.97 21.02 -5.09
N MET A 503 6.90 21.92 -5.41
CA MET A 503 6.74 22.87 -6.53
C MET A 503 7.19 22.32 -7.87
N SER A 504 8.14 21.38 -7.89
CA SER A 504 8.65 20.76 -9.10
C SER A 504 8.00 19.40 -9.40
N GLY A 505 7.50 18.72 -8.36
CA GLY A 505 6.99 17.36 -8.44
C GLY A 505 8.08 16.30 -8.57
N ARG A 506 9.33 16.65 -8.27
CA ARG A 506 10.44 15.70 -8.35
C ARG A 506 10.40 14.72 -7.19
N LEU A 507 10.74 13.48 -7.49
CA LEU A 507 11.00 12.43 -6.52
C LEU A 507 12.50 12.12 -6.53
N MET A 508 13.08 11.99 -5.35
CA MET A 508 14.51 11.86 -5.15
C MET A 508 14.78 10.82 -4.08
N SER A 509 16.00 10.27 -4.08
CA SER A 509 16.47 9.34 -3.07
C SER A 509 17.85 9.71 -2.54
N LEU A 510 18.07 9.46 -1.26
CA LEU A 510 19.39 9.45 -0.63
C LEU A 510 19.69 8.06 -0.08
N LYS A 511 20.90 7.56 -0.30
CA LYS A 511 21.40 6.33 0.34
C LYS A 511 22.67 6.66 1.12
N GLU A 512 22.68 6.33 2.41
CA GLU A 512 23.88 6.51 3.22
C GLU A 512 24.89 5.41 2.92
N ASN A 513 26.11 5.80 2.60
CA ASN A 513 27.25 4.92 2.58
C ASN A 513 27.78 4.78 4.02
N GLN A 514 27.49 3.64 4.65
CA GLN A 514 27.77 3.43 6.08
C GLN A 514 29.24 3.47 6.46
N SER A 515 30.16 3.15 5.54
CA SER A 515 31.60 3.18 5.84
C SER A 515 32.18 4.59 5.80
N THR A 516 31.52 5.51 5.09
CA THR A 516 32.01 6.90 4.92
C THR A 516 31.12 7.96 5.55
N GLY A 517 29.88 7.62 5.90
CA GLY A 517 28.84 8.56 6.36
C GLY A 517 28.33 9.50 5.27
N LYS A 518 28.71 9.31 4.01
CA LYS A 518 28.29 10.17 2.89
C LYS A 518 26.96 9.70 2.32
N TRP A 519 26.14 10.65 1.89
CA TRP A 519 24.86 10.40 1.26
C TRP A 519 24.99 10.44 -0.27
N GLU A 520 24.64 9.33 -0.92
CA GLU A 520 24.56 9.22 -2.38
C GLU A 520 23.17 9.66 -2.84
N TYR A 521 23.14 10.61 -3.78
CA TYR A 521 21.92 11.15 -4.36
C TYR A 521 21.56 10.46 -5.68
N LYS A 522 20.29 10.09 -5.85
CA LYS A 522 19.72 9.67 -7.15
C LYS A 522 18.34 10.25 -7.37
N GLU A 523 18.06 10.63 -8.61
CA GLU A 523 16.69 10.93 -9.06
C GLU A 523 15.83 9.65 -9.05
N ILE A 524 14.53 9.83 -8.84
CA ILE A 524 13.53 8.80 -9.10
C ILE A 524 12.69 9.22 -10.31
N CYS A 525 12.61 8.33 -11.29
CA CYS A 525 11.88 8.53 -12.53
C CYS A 525 10.76 7.51 -12.64
N MET A 526 9.68 7.90 -13.31
CA MET A 526 8.60 6.96 -13.61
C MET A 526 9.02 6.00 -14.73
N GLY A 527 8.84 4.71 -14.49
CA GLY A 527 9.11 3.68 -15.48
C GLY A 527 8.29 3.88 -16.77
N LYS A 528 8.95 3.73 -17.91
CA LYS A 528 8.31 3.89 -19.23
C LYS A 528 8.13 2.54 -19.92
N GLY A 529 7.19 2.49 -20.87
CA GLY A 529 6.99 1.32 -21.72
C GLY A 529 6.54 0.09 -20.93
N GLN A 530 7.35 -0.97 -20.95
CA GLN A 530 7.04 -2.23 -20.27
C GLN A 530 7.17 -2.16 -18.75
N THR A 531 7.99 -1.26 -18.20
CA THR A 531 8.32 -1.21 -16.76
C THR A 531 7.10 -0.99 -15.85
N CYS A 532 6.12 -0.18 -16.27
CA CYS A 532 4.88 0.06 -15.52
C CYS A 532 3.64 -0.47 -16.26
N ARG A 533 3.78 -1.53 -17.05
CA ARG A 533 2.69 -2.05 -17.89
C ARG A 533 1.74 -3.00 -17.13
N PHE A 534 2.10 -3.42 -15.91
CA PHE A 534 1.22 -4.27 -15.11
C PHE A 534 -0.12 -3.56 -14.79
N PRO A 535 -1.23 -4.31 -14.73
CA PRO A 535 -2.52 -3.76 -14.34
C PRO A 535 -2.43 -2.98 -13.03
N LYS A 536 -3.12 -1.83 -12.95
CA LYS A 536 -3.14 -0.88 -11.81
C LYS A 536 -1.85 -0.10 -11.56
N LEU A 537 -0.73 -0.41 -12.23
CA LEU A 537 0.44 0.45 -12.19
C LEU A 537 0.30 1.62 -13.17
N ILE A 538 0.73 2.78 -12.72
CA ILE A 538 0.77 4.01 -13.49
C ILE A 538 2.17 4.61 -13.41
N ASN A 539 2.47 5.47 -14.38
CA ASN A 539 3.76 6.15 -14.51
C ASN A 539 3.61 7.68 -14.59
N SER A 540 2.49 8.19 -14.10
CA SER A 540 2.20 9.62 -14.05
C SER A 540 1.46 9.94 -12.76
N TYR A 541 1.70 11.13 -12.23
CA TYR A 541 1.11 11.62 -10.99
C TYR A 541 0.97 13.13 -11.04
N TYR A 542 0.17 13.68 -10.13
CA TYR A 542 0.03 15.12 -10.01
C TYR A 542 1.29 15.78 -9.47
N LYS A 543 1.62 16.93 -10.06
CA LYS A 543 2.85 17.65 -9.81
C LYS A 543 3.06 18.05 -8.34
N TYR A 544 2.01 18.51 -7.64
CA TYR A 544 2.20 19.08 -6.30
C TYR A 544 2.25 17.98 -5.24
N ILE A 545 3.45 17.54 -4.86
CA ILE A 545 3.67 16.52 -3.81
C ILE A 545 3.51 17.18 -2.43
N ILE A 546 2.38 16.95 -1.78
CA ILE A 546 1.99 17.59 -0.52
C ILE A 546 2.63 16.89 0.68
N SER A 547 2.69 15.56 0.71
CA SER A 547 3.16 14.83 1.89
C SER A 547 3.67 13.44 1.51
N PHE A 548 4.41 12.82 2.42
CA PHE A 548 4.71 11.39 2.41
C PHE A 548 4.11 10.72 3.65
N SER A 549 3.91 9.41 3.56
CA SER A 549 3.43 8.57 4.65
C SER A 549 3.79 7.12 4.40
N GLU A 550 3.84 6.31 5.44
CA GLU A 550 3.90 4.86 5.34
C GLU A 550 2.62 4.21 5.86
N ASP A 551 2.34 2.99 5.42
CA ASP A 551 1.32 2.15 6.06
C ASP A 551 1.92 1.32 7.22
N GLU A 552 1.07 0.51 7.85
CA GLU A 552 1.47 -0.33 8.98
C GLU A 552 2.60 -1.33 8.60
N ALA A 553 2.60 -1.81 7.34
CA ALA A 553 3.63 -2.69 6.82
C ALA A 553 4.94 -1.97 6.43
N GLY A 554 4.98 -0.63 6.50
CA GLY A 554 6.14 0.18 6.11
C GLY A 554 6.20 0.49 4.62
N GLU A 555 5.12 0.22 3.88
CA GLU A 555 5.03 0.57 2.47
C GLU A 555 4.88 2.08 2.31
N LEU A 556 5.55 2.64 1.30
CA LEU A 556 5.67 4.09 1.16
C LEU A 556 4.61 4.66 0.20
N TYR A 557 4.03 5.77 0.62
CA TYR A 557 3.03 6.52 -0.11
C TYR A 557 3.42 7.99 -0.16
N PHE A 558 2.92 8.69 -1.18
CA PHE A 558 2.90 10.15 -1.18
C PHE A 558 1.54 10.68 -1.59
N LEU A 559 1.23 11.85 -1.03
CA LEU A 559 -0.01 12.57 -1.22
C LEU A 559 0.29 13.71 -2.18
N ALA A 560 -0.49 13.85 -3.24
CA ALA A 560 -0.30 14.90 -4.22
C ALA A 560 -1.61 15.54 -4.65
N THR A 561 -1.55 16.70 -5.31
CA THR A 561 -2.74 17.37 -5.85
C THR A 561 -2.49 17.99 -7.21
N GLY A 562 -3.52 18.03 -8.05
CA GLY A 562 -3.52 18.83 -9.27
C GLY A 562 -3.75 20.32 -9.02
N ALA A 563 -4.30 20.69 -7.85
CA ALA A 563 -4.61 22.06 -7.47
C ALA A 563 -4.35 22.29 -5.97
N PRO A 564 -3.33 23.10 -5.59
CA PRO A 564 -2.92 23.27 -4.19
C PRO A 564 -3.83 24.26 -3.46
N SER A 565 -5.08 23.87 -3.23
CA SER A 565 -6.11 24.65 -2.53
C SER A 565 -6.88 23.75 -1.59
N ALA A 566 -7.10 24.18 -0.34
CA ALA A 566 -7.87 23.47 0.68
C ALA A 566 -9.27 23.04 0.23
N SER A 567 -9.85 23.71 -0.75
CA SER A 567 -11.23 23.43 -1.23
C SER A 567 -11.30 22.55 -2.48
N ALA A 568 -10.19 22.43 -3.23
CA ALA A 568 -10.16 21.74 -4.50
C ALA A 568 -10.09 20.22 -4.33
N ARG A 569 -11.01 19.48 -4.99
CA ARG A 569 -11.03 18.01 -5.00
C ARG A 569 -10.10 17.42 -6.06
N ALA A 570 -8.83 17.80 -5.99
CA ALA A 570 -7.80 17.37 -6.94
C ALA A 570 -6.70 16.52 -6.28
N GLY A 571 -6.88 16.15 -5.02
CA GLY A 571 -5.94 15.37 -4.23
C GLY A 571 -6.02 13.87 -4.50
N VAL A 572 -4.86 13.22 -4.51
CA VAL A 572 -4.66 11.79 -4.78
C VAL A 572 -3.56 11.25 -3.86
N ILE A 573 -3.68 9.98 -3.48
CA ILE A 573 -2.66 9.21 -2.76
C ILE A 573 -2.09 8.16 -3.71
N TYR A 574 -0.76 8.13 -3.81
CA TYR A 574 -0.02 7.18 -4.62
C TYR A 574 0.84 6.29 -3.72
N LYS A 575 0.73 4.97 -3.89
CA LYS A 575 1.70 4.01 -3.36
C LYS A 575 2.90 3.93 -4.30
N ILE A 576 4.11 3.97 -3.75
CA ILE A 576 5.35 3.76 -4.50
C ILE A 576 5.57 2.25 -4.68
N VAL A 577 5.87 1.84 -5.91
CA VAL A 577 6.08 0.44 -6.27
C VAL A 577 7.39 0.32 -7.03
N ASP A 578 8.27 -0.56 -6.56
CA ASP A 578 9.42 -1.02 -7.35
C ASP A 578 8.99 -2.17 -8.26
N PRO A 579 8.84 -1.95 -9.58
CA PRO A 579 8.45 -3.00 -10.51
C PRO A 579 9.52 -4.09 -10.65
N SER A 580 10.79 -3.83 -10.31
CA SER A 580 11.86 -4.82 -10.45
C SER A 580 11.73 -5.98 -9.46
N SER A 581 11.03 -5.76 -8.34
CA SER A 581 10.57 -6.83 -7.44
C SER A 581 9.46 -7.72 -8.05
N ARG A 582 8.89 -7.33 -9.21
CA ARG A 582 7.74 -7.97 -9.86
C ARG A 582 7.93 -8.25 -11.37
N PHE A 583 9.06 -7.90 -12.00
CA PHE A 583 9.21 -7.96 -13.46
C PHE A 583 10.45 -8.72 -13.95
N PRO A 584 10.22 -9.69 -14.84
CA PRO A 584 11.05 -10.04 -15.99
C PRO A 584 11.28 -8.98 -17.04
N LYS A 585 12.50 -8.96 -17.58
CA LYS A 585 12.92 -8.21 -18.77
C LYS A 585 12.59 -9.03 -20.03
N GLN A 586 11.86 -8.42 -20.98
CA GLN A 586 12.14 -8.38 -22.44
C GLN A 586 11.08 -8.89 -23.45
N ILE A 587 10.51 -7.89 -24.15
CA ILE A 587 10.20 -7.69 -25.59
C ILE A 587 10.46 -8.83 -26.63
N TYR A 588 9.41 -9.12 -27.43
CA TYR A 588 9.26 -9.14 -28.93
C TYR A 588 8.30 -10.28 -29.31
N LEU A 589 7.20 -10.05 -30.04
CA LEU A 589 7.18 -10.22 -31.50
C LEU A 589 6.00 -9.47 -32.16
N TYR A 590 6.35 -8.83 -33.27
CA TYR A 590 5.59 -8.38 -34.46
C TYR A 590 4.45 -7.35 -34.38
N ARG A 591 4.80 -6.15 -34.88
CA ARG A 591 3.93 -5.24 -35.62
C ARG A 591 3.44 -5.90 -36.92
N SER A 592 2.14 -5.79 -37.21
CA SER A 592 1.65 -5.65 -38.57
C SER A 592 0.66 -4.49 -38.63
N THR A 593 0.95 -3.58 -39.55
CA THR A 593 0.25 -2.34 -39.87
C THR A 593 -1.12 -2.59 -40.47
N ARG A 594 -2.16 -1.86 -40.04
CA ARG A 594 -3.28 -1.47 -40.93
C ARG A 594 -4.01 -0.22 -40.41
N ASN A 595 -4.03 0.77 -41.31
CA ASN A 595 -4.65 2.09 -41.18
C ASN A 595 -6.14 2.00 -40.81
N TRP A 596 -6.58 2.80 -39.84
CA TRP A 596 -8.00 3.14 -39.68
C TRP A 596 -8.24 4.63 -39.92
N VAL A 597 -9.02 4.85 -40.96
CA VAL A 597 -9.54 6.12 -41.45
C VAL A 597 -10.55 6.68 -40.44
N ASN A 598 -10.49 8.00 -40.26
CA ASN A 598 -11.46 8.85 -39.57
C ASN A 598 -12.93 8.44 -39.75
N LYS A 599 -13.71 8.48 -38.66
CA LYS A 599 -15.10 8.97 -38.70
C LYS A 599 -15.51 9.64 -37.38
N LYS A 600 -15.86 10.92 -37.51
CA LYS A 600 -16.59 11.76 -36.55
C LYS A 600 -18.05 11.28 -36.45
N ASP A 601 -18.64 11.35 -35.25
CA ASP A 601 -19.92 12.03 -34.99
C ASP A 601 -20.20 12.00 -33.47
N ARG A 602 -20.24 13.15 -32.80
CA ARG A 602 -21.38 14.05 -32.50
C ARG A 602 -22.10 13.66 -31.22
N GLY A 603 -22.21 14.66 -30.34
CA GLY A 603 -22.53 14.50 -28.93
C GLY A 603 -24.01 14.38 -28.59
N SER A 604 -24.25 14.13 -27.29
CA SER A 604 -25.55 14.34 -26.64
C SER A 604 -25.36 14.68 -25.16
N LYS A 605 -26.16 15.64 -24.69
CA LYS A 605 -26.13 16.30 -23.36
C LYS A 605 -26.82 15.46 -22.26
N PRO A 606 -26.57 15.74 -20.96
CA PRO A 606 -26.91 14.85 -19.85
C PRO A 606 -28.36 15.00 -19.34
N GLY A 607 -28.98 13.87 -18.97
CA GLY A 607 -30.33 13.79 -18.41
C GLY A 607 -30.41 13.05 -17.08
N LYS A 608 -30.91 13.77 -16.06
CA LYS A 608 -31.55 13.38 -14.78
C LYS A 608 -31.61 11.88 -14.39
N GLN A 609 -30.99 11.52 -13.26
CA GLN A 609 -31.11 10.20 -12.61
C GLN A 609 -32.52 9.99 -12.00
N ARG A 610 -33.28 9.02 -12.55
CA ARG A 610 -34.46 8.40 -11.93
C ARG A 610 -34.04 7.06 -11.32
N ARG A 611 -34.51 6.72 -10.10
CA ARG A 611 -34.44 5.36 -9.53
C ARG A 611 -34.93 4.33 -10.56
N ARG A 612 -34.07 3.40 -10.98
CA ARG A 612 -34.40 2.39 -12.01
C ARG A 612 -35.32 1.33 -11.41
N LYS A 613 -36.56 1.26 -11.91
CA LYS A 613 -37.47 0.11 -11.74
C LYS A 613 -36.94 -1.02 -12.63
N HIS A 614 -36.64 -2.20 -12.09
CA HIS A 614 -36.17 -3.36 -12.88
C HIS A 614 -37.24 -3.75 -13.92
N ARG A 615 -36.82 -3.98 -15.16
CA ARG A 615 -37.71 -4.38 -16.27
C ARG A 615 -37.81 -5.90 -16.32
N ALA A 616 -38.96 -6.44 -16.73
CA ALA A 616 -39.10 -7.88 -16.96
C ALA A 616 -38.05 -8.34 -17.98
N GLY A 617 -37.35 -9.43 -17.67
CA GLY A 617 -36.22 -9.96 -18.44
C GLY A 617 -34.85 -9.40 -18.06
N SER A 618 -34.75 -8.49 -17.07
CA SER A 618 -33.45 -8.06 -16.56
C SER A 618 -32.72 -9.24 -15.92
N VAL A 619 -31.41 -9.37 -16.18
CA VAL A 619 -30.56 -10.40 -15.60
C VAL A 619 -29.58 -9.81 -14.58
N ARG A 620 -29.15 -10.62 -13.61
CA ARG A 620 -28.05 -10.33 -12.69
C ARG A 620 -27.24 -11.59 -12.42
N LEU A 621 -25.97 -11.40 -12.03
CA LEU A 621 -25.13 -12.49 -11.53
C LEU A 621 -25.04 -12.38 -10.01
N ILE A 622 -25.30 -13.49 -9.34
CA ILE A 622 -25.09 -13.61 -7.89
C ILE A 622 -23.87 -14.51 -7.68
N SER A 623 -22.86 -13.95 -7.02
CA SER A 623 -21.62 -14.63 -6.66
C SER A 623 -21.39 -14.52 -5.16
N ALA A 624 -20.90 -15.59 -4.53
CA ALA A 624 -20.54 -15.60 -3.11
C ALA A 624 -19.44 -14.57 -2.78
N GLU A 625 -18.60 -14.25 -3.78
CA GLU A 625 -17.49 -13.28 -3.69
C GLU A 625 -17.88 -11.90 -4.23
N GLN A 626 -19.15 -11.67 -4.58
CA GLN A 626 -19.67 -10.40 -5.13
C GLN A 626 -18.99 -9.94 -6.43
N LEU A 627 -18.43 -10.88 -7.21
CA LEU A 627 -17.87 -10.62 -8.53
C LEU A 627 -18.96 -10.23 -9.55
N SER A 628 -18.67 -9.26 -10.41
CA SER A 628 -19.63 -8.69 -11.37
C SER A 628 -19.60 -9.35 -12.76
N ASP A 629 -18.52 -10.06 -13.09
CA ASP A 629 -18.29 -10.76 -14.36
C ASP A 629 -18.71 -12.23 -14.33
N ARG A 630 -18.93 -12.82 -13.15
CA ARG A 630 -19.30 -14.23 -13.02
C ARG A 630 -20.26 -14.47 -11.86
N GLY A 631 -21.15 -15.44 -12.03
CA GLY A 631 -22.03 -15.90 -10.96
C GLY A 631 -23.21 -16.72 -11.48
N ARG A 632 -24.05 -17.18 -10.55
CA ARG A 632 -25.35 -17.78 -10.87
C ARG A 632 -26.23 -16.75 -11.58
N VAL A 633 -26.88 -17.17 -12.68
CA VAL A 633 -27.79 -16.32 -13.44
C VAL A 633 -29.14 -16.26 -12.73
N GLU A 634 -29.58 -15.04 -12.43
CA GLU A 634 -30.95 -14.77 -12.00
C GLU A 634 -31.62 -13.81 -12.98
N ILE A 635 -32.91 -14.02 -13.21
CA ILE A 635 -33.73 -13.20 -14.10
C ILE A 635 -34.94 -12.62 -13.36
N TYR A 636 -35.30 -11.38 -13.69
CA TYR A 636 -36.42 -10.68 -13.10
C TYR A 636 -37.69 -10.82 -13.95
N ILE A 637 -38.73 -11.48 -13.44
CA ILE A 637 -40.01 -11.67 -14.14
C ILE A 637 -41.16 -11.40 -13.16
N ARG A 638 -42.20 -10.67 -13.59
CA ARG A 638 -43.44 -10.44 -12.82
C ARG A 638 -43.28 -9.89 -11.38
N GLY A 639 -42.15 -9.25 -11.06
CA GLY A 639 -41.94 -8.62 -9.75
C GLY A 639 -40.95 -9.35 -8.85
N GLU A 640 -40.44 -10.51 -9.27
CA GLU A 640 -39.52 -11.35 -8.50
C GLU A 640 -38.27 -11.71 -9.31
N TRP A 641 -37.16 -11.92 -8.59
CA TRP A 641 -35.96 -12.56 -9.13
C TRP A 641 -36.06 -14.06 -8.90
N GLY A 642 -35.61 -14.84 -9.88
CA GLY A 642 -35.48 -16.27 -9.73
C GLY A 642 -34.42 -16.83 -10.68
N THR A 643 -34.07 -18.09 -10.46
CA THR A 643 -32.93 -18.72 -11.12
C THR A 643 -33.29 -19.26 -12.49
N VAL A 644 -32.28 -19.67 -13.25
CA VAL A 644 -32.41 -20.24 -14.59
C VAL A 644 -31.76 -21.61 -14.59
N CYS A 645 -32.45 -22.63 -15.11
CA CYS A 645 -31.90 -23.97 -15.22
C CYS A 645 -30.83 -24.08 -16.32
N ASP A 646 -29.88 -25.01 -16.15
CA ASP A 646 -28.80 -25.28 -17.10
C ASP A 646 -29.18 -26.24 -18.25
N ASP A 647 -30.39 -26.81 -18.21
CA ASP A 647 -30.97 -27.62 -19.28
C ASP A 647 -31.11 -26.81 -20.58
N LEU A 648 -30.52 -27.34 -21.65
CA LEU A 648 -30.35 -26.71 -22.97
C LEU A 648 -29.64 -25.34 -22.97
N PHE A 649 -29.23 -24.82 -21.80
CA PHE A 649 -28.55 -23.54 -21.68
C PHE A 649 -27.14 -23.62 -22.28
N SER A 650 -26.97 -22.97 -23.43
CA SER A 650 -25.74 -23.01 -24.24
C SER A 650 -24.90 -21.73 -24.12
N SER A 651 -23.70 -21.72 -24.71
CA SER A 651 -22.85 -20.52 -24.79
C SER A 651 -23.53 -19.35 -25.51
N LYS A 652 -24.46 -19.64 -26.43
CA LYS A 652 -25.31 -18.61 -27.07
C LYS A 652 -26.25 -17.94 -26.06
N ALA A 653 -26.87 -18.71 -25.17
CA ALA A 653 -27.69 -18.15 -24.09
C ALA A 653 -26.85 -17.35 -23.09
N ALA A 654 -25.62 -17.79 -22.80
CA ALA A 654 -24.69 -17.01 -21.99
C ALA A 654 -24.28 -15.69 -22.66
N ALA A 655 -24.09 -15.68 -23.98
CA ALA A 655 -23.80 -14.44 -24.71
C ALA A 655 -24.91 -13.40 -24.52
N VAL A 656 -26.19 -13.82 -24.55
CA VAL A 656 -27.34 -12.95 -24.27
C VAL A 656 -27.32 -12.40 -22.84
N VAL A 657 -26.92 -13.20 -21.85
CA VAL A 657 -26.75 -12.74 -20.46
C VAL A 657 -25.61 -11.74 -20.34
N CYS A 658 -24.44 -12.07 -20.88
CA CYS A 658 -23.25 -11.22 -20.81
C CYS A 658 -23.44 -9.88 -21.53
N GLN A 659 -24.06 -9.88 -22.71
CA GLN A 659 -24.39 -8.66 -23.45
C GLN A 659 -25.38 -7.77 -22.68
N GLN A 660 -26.39 -8.35 -22.03
CA GLN A 660 -27.32 -7.59 -21.17
C GLN A 660 -26.62 -6.92 -19.98
N LEU A 661 -25.56 -7.54 -19.47
CA LEU A 661 -24.75 -7.04 -18.36
C LEU A 661 -23.63 -6.10 -18.81
N GLY A 662 -23.44 -5.90 -20.12
CA GLY A 662 -22.47 -4.99 -20.70
C GLY A 662 -21.12 -5.61 -21.07
N PHE A 663 -21.00 -6.93 -21.02
CA PHE A 663 -19.83 -7.67 -21.47
C PHE A 663 -19.99 -8.10 -22.94
N PRO A 664 -18.95 -7.97 -23.78
CA PRO A 664 -19.08 -8.30 -25.21
C PRO A 664 -19.19 -9.80 -25.47
N VAL A 665 -18.66 -10.66 -24.59
CA VAL A 665 -18.60 -12.11 -24.83
C VAL A 665 -18.90 -12.90 -23.55
N ALA A 666 -19.38 -14.13 -23.74
CA ALA A 666 -19.49 -15.12 -22.69
C ALA A 666 -18.30 -16.08 -22.79
N LEU A 667 -17.46 -16.11 -21.75
CA LEU A 667 -16.28 -16.95 -21.69
C LEU A 667 -16.63 -18.39 -21.29
N ARG A 668 -17.66 -18.58 -20.46
CA ARG A 668 -18.06 -19.92 -19.98
C ARG A 668 -19.51 -19.99 -19.50
N VAL A 669 -20.14 -21.13 -19.74
CA VAL A 669 -21.36 -21.57 -19.04
C VAL A 669 -20.94 -22.50 -17.92
N ALA A 670 -21.36 -22.20 -16.70
CA ALA A 670 -21.20 -23.04 -15.53
C ALA A 670 -22.50 -23.79 -15.28
N LYS A 671 -22.43 -25.12 -15.29
CA LYS A 671 -23.58 -26.02 -15.13
C LYS A 671 -23.59 -26.61 -13.73
N ARG A 672 -24.66 -27.30 -13.37
CA ARG A 672 -24.82 -28.01 -12.11
C ARG A 672 -24.54 -27.14 -10.87
N ALA A 673 -25.02 -25.90 -10.90
CA ALA A 673 -24.83 -24.91 -9.83
C ALA A 673 -23.38 -24.70 -9.37
N GLU A 674 -22.41 -24.88 -10.28
CA GLU A 674 -20.97 -24.67 -10.02
C GLU A 674 -20.67 -23.25 -9.53
N LEU A 675 -21.43 -22.24 -9.97
CA LEU A 675 -21.33 -20.85 -9.47
C LEU A 675 -22.33 -20.52 -8.35
N GLY A 676 -22.76 -21.55 -7.61
CA GLY A 676 -23.57 -21.47 -6.41
C GLY A 676 -25.05 -21.76 -6.66
N ARG A 677 -25.64 -22.62 -5.82
CA ARG A 677 -27.08 -22.94 -5.82
C ARG A 677 -27.91 -21.72 -5.39
N GLY A 678 -29.02 -21.49 -6.06
CA GLY A 678 -29.98 -20.48 -5.66
C GLY A 678 -30.99 -21.02 -4.64
N SER A 679 -31.95 -20.17 -4.33
CA SER A 679 -33.06 -20.48 -3.45
C SER A 679 -34.31 -19.76 -3.95
N GLY A 680 -35.46 -20.43 -3.95
CA GLY A 680 -36.73 -19.85 -4.36
C GLY A 680 -37.23 -20.41 -5.69
N SER A 681 -37.84 -19.58 -6.53
CA SER A 681 -38.42 -20.03 -7.79
C SER A 681 -37.36 -20.16 -8.89
N ILE A 682 -37.30 -21.30 -9.59
CA ILE A 682 -36.62 -21.42 -10.87
C ILE A 682 -37.58 -20.91 -11.95
N LEU A 683 -37.23 -19.81 -12.61
CA LEU A 683 -38.16 -19.07 -13.46
C LEU A 683 -38.07 -19.48 -14.93
N LEU A 684 -36.91 -19.92 -15.40
CA LEU A 684 -36.68 -20.34 -16.77
C LEU A 684 -36.02 -21.72 -16.85
N ASP A 685 -36.41 -22.49 -17.86
CA ASP A 685 -35.93 -23.82 -18.19
C ASP A 685 -35.98 -24.03 -19.72
N ASP A 686 -35.24 -25.02 -20.22
CA ASP A 686 -35.05 -25.34 -21.64
C ASP A 686 -34.66 -24.12 -22.49
N VAL A 687 -33.73 -23.28 -22.01
CA VAL A 687 -33.42 -21.98 -22.64
C VAL A 687 -32.48 -22.14 -23.82
N GLU A 688 -33.03 -22.03 -25.03
CA GLU A 688 -32.34 -22.09 -26.31
C GLU A 688 -32.32 -20.73 -27.00
N CYS A 689 -31.15 -20.08 -27.01
CA CYS A 689 -30.92 -18.80 -27.68
C CYS A 689 -30.04 -18.96 -28.93
N GLU A 690 -30.19 -18.05 -29.89
CA GLU A 690 -29.29 -17.88 -31.03
C GLU A 690 -28.05 -17.01 -30.71
N GLY A 691 -28.06 -16.26 -29.61
CA GLY A 691 -26.94 -15.45 -29.12
C GLY A 691 -27.02 -13.96 -29.49
N THR A 692 -28.14 -13.54 -30.09
CA THR A 692 -28.38 -12.16 -30.57
C THR A 692 -29.61 -11.51 -29.93
N GLU A 693 -30.33 -12.28 -29.11
CA GLU A 693 -31.49 -11.83 -28.38
C GLU A 693 -31.14 -10.76 -27.36
N ARG A 694 -32.10 -9.87 -27.07
CA ARG A 694 -31.89 -8.78 -26.10
C ARG A 694 -32.10 -9.22 -24.67
N THR A 695 -32.88 -10.28 -24.45
CA THR A 695 -33.13 -10.88 -23.15
C THR A 695 -33.39 -12.37 -23.29
N LEU A 696 -33.14 -13.15 -22.23
CA LEU A 696 -33.48 -14.58 -22.19
C LEU A 696 -34.97 -14.85 -22.39
N LEU A 697 -35.84 -13.84 -22.20
CA LEU A 697 -37.27 -13.98 -22.47
C LEU A 697 -37.62 -14.07 -23.97
N ASP A 698 -36.72 -13.59 -24.84
CA ASP A 698 -36.88 -13.62 -26.30
C ASP A 698 -36.38 -14.94 -26.91
N CYS A 699 -35.65 -15.75 -26.13
CA CYS A 699 -35.17 -17.06 -26.54
C CYS A 699 -36.31 -18.10 -26.52
N LYS A 700 -36.16 -19.18 -27.29
CA LYS A 700 -37.04 -20.35 -27.17
C LYS A 700 -36.81 -20.98 -25.78
N ARG A 701 -37.89 -21.29 -25.07
CA ARG A 701 -37.85 -21.74 -23.67
C ARG A 701 -39.15 -22.38 -23.23
N ALA A 702 -39.11 -23.11 -22.12
CA ALA A 702 -40.32 -23.56 -21.44
C ALA A 702 -41.18 -22.37 -20.93
N LYS A 703 -42.45 -22.64 -20.61
CA LYS A 703 -43.32 -21.63 -19.98
C LYS A 703 -42.69 -21.18 -18.66
N VAL A 704 -42.69 -19.87 -18.39
CA VAL A 704 -42.12 -19.29 -17.14
C VAL A 704 -42.64 -20.05 -15.92
N GLY A 705 -41.74 -20.51 -15.05
CA GLY A 705 -42.05 -21.26 -13.83
C GLY A 705 -42.47 -22.71 -14.03
N LYS A 706 -42.42 -23.25 -15.26
CA LYS A 706 -42.56 -24.68 -15.53
C LYS A 706 -41.18 -25.25 -15.86
N HIS A 707 -40.66 -26.08 -14.96
CA HIS A 707 -39.37 -26.74 -15.06
C HIS A 707 -39.43 -28.13 -14.41
N ASN A 708 -38.48 -29.00 -14.72
CA ASN A 708 -38.23 -30.24 -13.97
C ASN A 708 -36.90 -30.21 -13.19
N CYS A 709 -36.23 -29.05 -13.18
CA CYS A 709 -34.94 -28.89 -12.52
C CYS A 709 -35.01 -28.69 -10.99
N ALA A 710 -33.94 -29.03 -10.29
CA ALA A 710 -33.66 -28.63 -8.92
C ALA A 710 -32.54 -27.56 -8.86
N HIS A 711 -32.30 -26.92 -7.70
CA HIS A 711 -31.31 -25.83 -7.60
C HIS A 711 -29.84 -26.28 -7.75
N ASP A 712 -29.55 -27.58 -7.75
CA ASP A 712 -28.28 -28.14 -8.25
C ASP A 712 -28.14 -28.02 -9.76
N GLU A 713 -29.19 -27.67 -10.50
CA GLU A 713 -29.17 -27.47 -11.95
C GLU A 713 -29.25 -25.98 -12.31
N ASP A 714 -29.07 -25.08 -11.34
CA ASP A 714 -29.01 -23.64 -11.62
C ASP A 714 -27.78 -23.32 -12.47
N VAL A 715 -27.98 -22.54 -13.54
CA VAL A 715 -26.91 -22.14 -14.44
C VAL A 715 -26.18 -20.90 -13.94
N GLY A 716 -24.86 -20.90 -14.12
CA GLY A 716 -24.01 -19.73 -13.98
C GLY A 716 -23.34 -19.36 -15.30
N VAL A 717 -22.87 -18.12 -15.40
CA VAL A 717 -22.05 -17.68 -16.55
C VAL A 717 -20.82 -16.94 -16.08
N VAL A 718 -19.78 -17.02 -16.89
CA VAL A 718 -18.59 -16.16 -16.81
C VAL A 718 -18.58 -15.31 -18.06
N CYS A 719 -18.66 -14.00 -17.88
CA CYS A 719 -18.62 -12.99 -18.91
C CYS A 719 -17.21 -12.39 -19.02
N GLY A 720 -16.89 -11.81 -20.17
CA GLY A 720 -15.60 -11.18 -20.34
C GLY A 720 -15.43 -10.53 -21.70
N TYR A 721 -14.18 -10.45 -22.15
CA TYR A 721 -13.75 -9.83 -23.41
C TYR A 721 -12.95 -10.86 -24.20
N HIS A 722 -13.29 -11.12 -25.48
CA HIS A 722 -12.43 -11.95 -26.33
C HIS A 722 -11.13 -11.19 -26.59
N HIS A 723 -10.01 -11.87 -26.37
CA HIS A 723 -8.79 -11.57 -27.09
C HIS A 723 -8.97 -12.16 -28.49
N ASP A 724 -9.07 -11.31 -29.51
CA ASP A 724 -9.08 -11.76 -30.90
C ASP A 724 -7.73 -12.44 -31.20
N GLU A 725 -7.76 -13.77 -31.34
CA GLU A 725 -6.76 -14.55 -32.06
C GLU A 725 -7.05 -14.40 -33.58
N ASP A 726 -6.08 -13.83 -34.29
CA ASP A 726 -5.82 -13.81 -35.74
C ASP A 726 -6.96 -13.99 -36.77
N LYS A 727 -7.14 -12.93 -37.58
CA LYS A 727 -7.33 -13.02 -39.04
C LYS A 727 -6.48 -12.01 -39.78
#